data_AF-A0A8S8YJT5-F1
#
_entry.id   AF-A0A8S8YJT5-F1
#
_cell.length_a   1.000
_cell.length_b   1.000
_cell.length_c   1.000
_cell.angle_alpha   90.00
_cell.angle_beta   90.00
_cell.angle_gamma   90.00
#
_symmetry.space_group_name_H-M   'P 1'
#
loop_
_entity.id
_entity.type
_entity.pdbx_description
1 polymer ?
#
loop_
_entity_poly.entity_id
_entity_poly.type
_entity_poly.pdbx_seq_one_letter_code
_entity_poly.pdbx_strand_id
1 'polypeptide(L)'
;MRTATLLVAIMILAPFAQAVESPYSGNRELIVQPNPNGELSNLTEDAFSIPANSTILDGWVNVSTGSNGDGGSGTHWNANSPMLNFSHGAFSDSSISVFDHELTLDVNHTVGRLDDLETLSMRFQQYSPGGTADVWRMAEPSQFNGAFAMNYSARQAAGGLIPSLASDGSLIAATLPEDSVPAGTHAWLSSPPSPIPNVVNQWKLSFNHWYHLHHTNSSTGSSGAWLEVSLDAGQTWHYIEPIGGYNWNISDTAPVPNGAPGVGFGVFGGPNASGWVNTSFDISHLHSTNHSSLLHRFVLWTDPTGMVDRPGWYVDEVTVSNDGDIPGTWFHGSLSGEYAPDANAHLTIPVQVNASLGTSGAWMVRYWTDFDLEGGSWDKFEIQVSSDNISWHRMSPVGGIPGPYGLTVGGRTIMEDTGGWVQVAHPFPASFNIPANGSFMLRVVVETDQMPSSGYGGALDPPEGVFIDDFSVTRTVSGFTDTMWSENFTTDAGAWHDLLPGGSYDQWQYLSNWGNNGPYQSSWSFENAPLIADGWSVHTPSGQSWAFGNVSNASGWGPSAWPSGQVGVAMGLDNRHAANSWSHLISPSYHIPLGASARVSFDHYICAEVGWDGGALYTSIDNGTSWQIYGQDIPQFYDVQHWNNPQSPLYQQWAWDGSNQKGGGCTSNKSFSHVEGDLSSFGGHDIMLRFSFFSDTFIEMDGWYIDNVGVIVDWFESNGSWTSDLVLENSHGFAPTIDVDARVPDGTWVRASLVDANGTPLPGLIASQNLDFPILPTDEMYRIRVEFGTTNHQLTPRILGLHSGAVRILNGVDGTNGWSIPHILTHDNVAGNITNPTLNTVRISGTSAYGDAPIEEISIIAESAGALYQIWDGQGTLLASGVLGNQSVSLPHAAVNIRVSIDLQPGGWVHHASFIGELGAPMKTGALDVGGDGVVDWSWNSIQDGAFGWFDGHHLQQNTPSLNGQYMGIQSIKASFFTLKMTSLGLGQTVLKTRWIQDNIGFSSTQYLQSKINRPRQILPSSVWLFHGKQSFCYRIRFDASSIQSDAINGTGPASIAAGELQIPIVLKQTLEAFPSQVRFLMPNELSMKSIQYQLEPWYLNRTSPS
;
A
#
# COMPACT_ATOMS: atom_id res chain seq x y z
N MET A 1 14.53 -9.39 112.33
CA MET A 1 14.08 -10.37 111.32
C MET A 1 12.55 -10.48 111.16
N ARG A 2 11.69 -9.71 111.85
CA ARG A 2 10.22 -9.72 111.61
C ARG A 2 9.72 -8.59 110.68
N THR A 3 10.52 -7.55 110.45
CA THR A 3 10.18 -6.43 109.54
C THR A 3 10.59 -6.66 108.09
N ALA A 4 11.66 -7.44 107.82
CA ALA A 4 12.07 -7.77 106.46
C ALA A 4 11.13 -8.81 105.80
N THR A 5 10.60 -9.77 106.57
CA THR A 5 9.64 -10.76 106.06
C THR A 5 8.27 -10.14 105.78
N LEU A 6 7.88 -9.11 106.53
CA LEU A 6 6.64 -8.36 106.26
C LEU A 6 6.77 -7.48 105.01
N LEU A 7 7.95 -6.87 104.77
CA LEU A 7 8.19 -6.07 103.56
C LEU A 7 8.26 -6.93 102.28
N VAL A 8 8.88 -8.12 102.37
CA VAL A 8 8.93 -9.08 101.25
C VAL A 8 7.56 -9.72 100.99
N ALA A 9 6.76 -9.96 102.03
CA ALA A 9 5.37 -10.41 101.85
C ALA A 9 4.48 -9.33 101.23
N ILE A 10 4.68 -8.04 101.55
CA ILE A 10 3.95 -6.92 100.93
C ILE A 10 4.39 -6.69 99.47
N MET A 11 5.66 -6.94 99.11
CA MET A 11 6.11 -6.87 97.71
C MET A 11 5.66 -8.06 96.84
N ILE A 12 5.37 -9.22 97.43
CA ILE A 12 4.82 -10.40 96.71
C ILE A 12 3.29 -10.33 96.59
N LEU A 13 2.62 -9.51 97.42
CA LEU A 13 1.15 -9.32 97.42
C LEU A 13 0.69 -7.98 96.79
N ALA A 14 1.60 -7.18 96.24
CA ALA A 14 1.23 -6.02 95.44
C ALA A 14 0.89 -6.46 94.01
N PRO A 15 -0.28 -6.10 93.45
CA PRO A 15 -0.60 -6.43 92.06
C PRO A 15 0.41 -5.74 91.12
N PHE A 16 0.99 -6.50 90.19
CA PHE A 16 1.79 -5.95 89.11
C PHE A 16 0.87 -5.19 88.15
N ALA A 17 1.01 -3.86 88.10
CA ALA A 17 0.38 -3.08 87.05
C ALA A 17 1.08 -3.38 85.72
N GLN A 18 0.41 -4.12 84.83
CA GLN A 18 0.91 -4.39 83.48
C GLN A 18 0.17 -3.47 82.50
N ALA A 19 0.93 -2.76 81.66
CA ALA A 19 0.35 -2.05 80.52
C ALA A 19 0.15 -3.05 79.38
N VAL A 20 -1.06 -3.10 78.83
CA VAL A 20 -1.43 -3.96 77.71
C VAL A 20 -1.86 -3.10 76.54
N GLU A 21 -1.40 -3.43 75.34
CA GLU A 21 -1.86 -2.81 74.09
C GLU A 21 -2.96 -3.70 73.48
N SER A 22 -4.12 -3.12 73.18
CA SER A 22 -5.20 -3.78 72.43
C SER A 22 -5.08 -3.36 70.96
N PRO A 23 -4.69 -4.28 70.05
CA PRO A 23 -4.58 -3.97 68.63
C PRO A 23 -5.96 -3.87 67.97
N TYR A 24 -6.05 -3.09 66.90
CA TYR A 24 -7.27 -2.99 66.08
C TYR A 24 -7.69 -4.37 65.54
N SER A 25 -8.96 -4.74 65.75
CA SER A 25 -9.54 -6.02 65.33
C SER A 25 -10.62 -5.90 64.25
N GLY A 26 -10.91 -4.69 63.77
CA GLY A 26 -11.88 -4.44 62.70
C GLY A 26 -11.32 -4.64 61.28
N ASN A 27 -12.16 -4.37 60.29
CA ASN A 27 -11.86 -4.45 58.87
C ASN A 27 -10.81 -3.42 58.46
N ARG A 28 -9.81 -3.87 57.70
CA ARG A 28 -8.70 -3.01 57.23
C ARG A 28 -9.15 -1.83 56.35
N GLU A 29 -10.35 -1.93 55.81
CA GLU A 29 -10.92 -1.00 54.86
C GLU A 29 -12.40 -0.79 55.22
N LEU A 30 -12.76 0.44 55.55
CA LEU A 30 -14.14 0.86 55.79
C LEU A 30 -14.63 1.55 54.53
N ILE A 31 -15.53 0.88 53.82
CA ILE A 31 -16.12 1.38 52.56
C ILE A 31 -17.54 1.86 52.87
N VAL A 32 -17.81 3.15 52.66
CA VAL A 32 -19.18 3.67 52.70
C VAL A 32 -19.79 3.50 51.33
N GLN A 33 -20.72 2.56 51.19
CA GLN A 33 -21.52 2.39 49.98
C GLN A 33 -22.86 3.15 50.14
N PRO A 34 -23.34 3.84 49.10
CA PRO A 34 -24.67 4.43 49.12
C PRO A 34 -25.73 3.32 49.17
N ASN A 35 -26.74 3.50 50.01
CA ASN A 35 -27.92 2.63 49.99
C ASN A 35 -28.71 2.86 48.68
N PRO A 36 -29.69 1.99 48.32
CA PRO A 36 -30.46 2.13 47.07
C PRO A 36 -31.21 3.47 46.91
N ASN A 37 -31.28 4.28 47.96
CA ASN A 37 -31.95 5.58 47.97
C ASN A 37 -30.97 6.76 47.85
N GLY A 38 -29.66 6.50 47.68
CA GLY A 38 -28.62 7.52 47.55
C GLY A 38 -28.17 8.15 48.88
N GLU A 39 -28.61 7.64 50.03
CA GLU A 39 -28.13 8.07 51.34
C GLU A 39 -26.94 7.20 51.79
N LEU A 40 -25.89 7.85 52.28
CA LEU A 40 -24.72 7.17 52.84
C LEU A 40 -25.01 6.78 54.30
N SER A 41 -24.88 5.49 54.65
CA SER A 41 -25.04 5.03 56.04
C SER A 41 -23.73 5.19 56.81
N ASN A 42 -23.77 5.76 58.01
CA ASN A 42 -22.64 5.73 58.95
C ASN A 42 -22.20 4.27 59.15
N LEU A 43 -20.92 3.98 58.93
CA LEU A 43 -20.38 2.64 59.15
C LEU A 43 -19.82 2.58 60.57
N THR A 44 -20.44 1.77 61.41
CA THR A 44 -20.01 1.51 62.78
C THR A 44 -19.38 0.13 62.85
N GLU A 45 -18.13 0.05 63.30
CA GLU A 45 -17.45 -1.23 63.52
C GLU A 45 -16.82 -1.28 64.91
N ASP A 46 -17.03 -2.38 65.64
CA ASP A 46 -16.39 -2.66 66.92
C ASP A 46 -14.90 -2.94 66.70
N ALA A 47 -14.09 -1.91 66.90
CA ALA A 47 -12.73 -1.81 66.42
C ALA A 47 -11.68 -2.31 67.43
N PHE A 48 -12.00 -2.24 68.72
CA PHE A 48 -11.09 -2.59 69.81
C PHE A 48 -11.84 -3.28 70.95
N SER A 49 -11.30 -4.40 71.44
CA SER A 49 -11.78 -5.06 72.66
C SER A 49 -10.83 -4.78 73.83
N ILE A 50 -11.37 -4.29 74.95
CA ILE A 50 -10.60 -3.97 76.15
C ILE A 50 -11.05 -4.85 77.32
N PRO A 51 -10.13 -5.56 78.01
CA PRO A 51 -10.47 -6.41 79.16
C PRO A 51 -11.09 -5.64 80.33
N ALA A 52 -12.01 -6.30 81.06
CA ALA A 52 -12.61 -5.77 82.28
C ALA A 52 -11.56 -5.31 83.31
N ASN A 53 -11.92 -4.32 84.14
CA ASN A 53 -11.10 -3.69 85.18
C ASN A 53 -9.82 -2.99 84.68
N SER A 54 -9.81 -2.49 83.44
CA SER A 54 -8.68 -1.71 82.90
C SER A 54 -9.02 -0.22 82.70
N THR A 55 -7.99 0.63 82.75
CA THR A 55 -8.06 2.07 82.48
C THR A 55 -7.26 2.39 81.21
N ILE A 56 -7.86 3.12 80.27
CA ILE A 56 -7.22 3.51 79.00
C ILE A 56 -6.34 4.73 79.25
N LEU A 57 -5.10 4.70 78.77
CA LEU A 57 -4.13 5.78 78.94
C LEU A 57 -3.96 6.65 77.70
N ASP A 58 -4.02 6.05 76.52
CA ASP A 58 -3.75 6.70 75.23
C ASP A 58 -4.26 5.82 74.09
N GLY A 59 -4.57 6.45 72.96
CA GLY A 59 -5.02 5.78 71.75
C GLY A 59 -4.66 6.61 70.52
N TRP A 60 -4.34 5.91 69.42
CA TRP A 60 -4.11 6.58 68.14
C TRP A 60 -4.59 5.73 66.97
N VAL A 61 -5.00 6.41 65.89
CA VAL A 61 -5.43 5.80 64.63
C VAL A 61 -4.73 6.48 63.45
N ASN A 62 -4.31 5.67 62.47
CA ASN A 62 -3.66 6.09 61.24
C ASN A 62 -4.66 6.01 60.08
N VAL A 63 -5.01 7.15 59.48
CA VAL A 63 -6.03 7.28 58.42
C VAL A 63 -5.38 7.57 57.07
N SER A 64 -5.83 6.89 56.01
CA SER A 64 -5.49 7.15 54.60
C SER A 64 -6.73 6.94 53.70
N THR A 65 -6.71 7.39 52.45
CA THR A 65 -7.83 7.20 51.50
C THR A 65 -7.45 6.37 50.27
N GLY A 66 -8.43 5.64 49.74
CA GLY A 66 -8.42 5.11 48.35
C GLY A 66 -9.30 5.96 47.43
N SER A 67 -9.25 5.75 46.11
CA SER A 67 -9.97 6.56 45.11
C SER A 67 -11.03 5.75 44.34
N ASN A 68 -12.08 5.31 45.03
CA ASN A 68 -13.08 4.35 44.52
C ASN A 68 -14.17 4.90 43.56
N GLY A 69 -13.92 6.00 42.87
CA GLY A 69 -14.84 6.53 41.85
C GLY A 69 -14.18 6.57 40.48
N ASP A 70 -14.96 6.34 39.42
CA ASP A 70 -14.51 6.47 38.04
C ASP A 70 -14.35 7.95 37.68
N GLY A 71 -13.11 8.43 37.69
CA GLY A 71 -12.72 9.76 37.23
C GLY A 71 -12.47 9.84 35.72
N GLY A 72 -12.60 8.72 35.01
CA GLY A 72 -12.26 8.58 33.59
C GLY A 72 -10.76 8.65 33.32
N SER A 73 -10.38 8.87 32.05
CA SER A 73 -8.99 8.93 31.58
C SER A 73 -8.51 10.35 31.20
N GLY A 74 -9.34 11.35 31.48
CA GLY A 74 -9.11 12.76 31.12
C GLY A 74 -9.94 13.20 29.91
N THR A 75 -9.48 14.25 29.23
CA THR A 75 -10.13 14.80 28.02
C THR A 75 -9.35 14.38 26.78
N HIS A 76 -10.03 13.82 25.77
CA HIS A 76 -9.40 13.32 24.56
C HIS A 76 -10.12 13.82 23.32
N TRP A 77 -9.40 14.54 22.45
CA TRP A 77 -9.85 14.87 21.09
C TRP A 77 -9.27 13.83 20.14
N ASN A 78 -10.09 12.86 19.73
CA ASN A 78 -9.65 11.80 18.82
C ASN A 78 -10.36 11.99 17.48
N ALA A 79 -9.63 11.84 16.38
CA ALA A 79 -10.14 11.95 15.01
C ALA A 79 -11.48 11.22 14.84
N ASN A 80 -11.52 9.93 15.15
CA ASN A 80 -12.68 9.07 14.91
C ASN A 80 -13.68 9.00 16.09
N SER A 81 -13.60 9.91 17.07
CA SER A 81 -14.52 9.90 18.21
C SER A 81 -15.82 10.66 17.89
N PRO A 82 -17.00 10.04 18.08
CA PRO A 82 -18.28 10.74 17.95
C PRO A 82 -18.57 11.65 19.15
N MET A 83 -17.83 11.54 20.25
CA MET A 83 -18.05 12.32 21.47
C MET A 83 -17.28 13.65 21.48
N LEU A 84 -16.00 13.60 21.10
CA LEU A 84 -15.11 14.77 21.13
C LEU A 84 -13.97 14.56 20.12
N ASN A 85 -14.05 15.27 18.99
CA ASN A 85 -13.05 15.27 17.93
C ASN A 85 -12.57 16.70 17.63
N PHE A 86 -11.70 16.87 16.64
CA PHE A 86 -11.14 18.18 16.28
C PHE A 86 -12.18 19.18 15.73
N SER A 87 -13.39 18.76 15.35
CA SER A 87 -14.44 19.72 14.92
C SER A 87 -14.93 20.65 16.04
N HIS A 88 -14.61 20.34 17.30
CA HIS A 88 -14.93 21.18 18.47
C HIS A 88 -13.98 22.35 18.68
N GLY A 89 -12.89 22.46 17.91
CA GLY A 89 -11.95 23.58 18.01
C GLY A 89 -12.09 24.58 16.86
N ALA A 90 -11.27 25.63 16.93
CA ALA A 90 -11.14 26.63 15.88
C ALA A 90 -9.93 26.34 14.99
N PHE A 91 -10.15 26.32 13.68
CA PHE A 91 -9.14 26.08 12.65
C PHE A 91 -8.53 27.38 12.12
N SER A 92 -7.24 27.36 11.80
CA SER A 92 -6.53 28.41 11.07
C SER A 92 -5.51 27.75 10.14
N ASP A 93 -5.71 27.87 8.83
CA ASP A 93 -4.85 27.22 7.81
C ASP A 93 -4.65 25.71 8.08
N SER A 94 -5.70 25.07 8.62
CA SER A 94 -5.74 23.67 9.03
C SER A 94 -7.11 23.06 8.70
N SER A 95 -7.16 21.76 8.43
CA SER A 95 -8.38 21.05 8.04
C SER A 95 -8.48 19.64 8.63
N ILE A 96 -9.71 19.12 8.68
CA ILE A 96 -10.05 17.73 8.99
C ILE A 96 -10.71 17.00 7.81
N SER A 97 -10.73 17.62 6.63
CA SER A 97 -11.42 17.12 5.44
C SER A 97 -10.52 16.39 4.44
N VAL A 98 -9.19 16.44 4.63
CA VAL A 98 -8.22 15.88 3.67
C VAL A 98 -8.02 14.39 3.89
N PHE A 99 -7.76 14.02 5.14
CA PHE A 99 -7.72 12.63 5.60
C PHE A 99 -8.83 12.44 6.61
N ASP A 100 -9.55 11.33 6.51
CA ASP A 100 -10.76 11.07 7.30
C ASP A 100 -10.58 11.38 8.79
N HIS A 101 -11.19 12.49 9.21
CA HIS A 101 -11.26 13.01 10.57
C HIS A 101 -9.92 13.36 11.25
N GLU A 102 -8.79 13.25 10.57
CA GLU A 102 -7.47 13.60 11.10
C GLU A 102 -7.17 15.09 10.90
N LEU A 103 -6.54 15.71 11.89
CA LEU A 103 -6.18 17.12 11.81
C LEU A 103 -4.87 17.30 11.03
N THR A 104 -4.92 18.14 10.01
CA THR A 104 -3.84 18.42 9.05
C THR A 104 -3.76 19.90 8.70
N LEU A 105 -2.71 20.31 7.99
CA LEU A 105 -2.67 21.61 7.30
C LEU A 105 -3.76 21.68 6.23
N ASP A 106 -4.30 22.87 5.97
CA ASP A 106 -5.24 23.06 4.87
C ASP A 106 -4.53 22.96 3.51
N VAL A 107 -5.29 22.65 2.47
CA VAL A 107 -4.76 22.55 1.09
C VAL A 107 -4.77 23.95 0.47
N ASN A 108 -3.60 24.45 0.10
CA ASN A 108 -3.43 25.74 -0.56
C ASN A 108 -3.83 25.66 -2.04
N HIS A 109 -3.27 24.68 -2.75
CA HIS A 109 -3.58 24.34 -4.14
C HIS A 109 -3.20 22.88 -4.41
N THR A 110 -3.41 22.39 -5.64
CA THR A 110 -2.92 21.08 -6.06
C THR A 110 -1.77 21.24 -7.05
N VAL A 111 -0.79 20.37 -6.95
CA VAL A 111 0.31 20.23 -7.92
C VAL A 111 0.23 18.87 -8.56
N GLY A 112 0.79 18.69 -9.74
CA GLY A 112 0.74 17.40 -10.41
C GLY A 112 0.87 17.57 -11.90
N ARG A 113 0.64 16.47 -12.61
CA ARG A 113 0.65 16.46 -14.07
C ARG A 113 -0.72 16.00 -14.53
N LEU A 114 -1.46 16.94 -15.11
CA LEU A 114 -2.60 16.68 -15.97
C LEU A 114 -2.10 16.88 -17.40
N ASP A 115 -2.23 15.86 -18.23
CA ASP A 115 -1.96 15.98 -19.65
C ASP A 115 -3.26 16.43 -20.36
N ASP A 116 -3.17 17.54 -21.10
CA ASP A 116 -4.21 18.06 -21.99
C ASP A 116 -4.18 17.40 -23.39
N LEU A 117 -3.26 16.45 -23.60
CA LEU A 117 -3.13 15.62 -24.80
C LEU A 117 -2.89 16.39 -26.11
N GLU A 118 -2.52 17.66 -26.05
CA GLU A 118 -2.36 18.53 -27.23
C GLU A 118 -1.06 18.28 -28.02
N THR A 119 -0.03 17.75 -27.38
CA THR A 119 1.28 17.50 -28.01
C THR A 119 1.37 16.05 -28.50
N LEU A 120 1.13 15.87 -29.81
CA LEU A 120 1.17 14.56 -30.45
C LEU A 120 2.48 14.31 -31.20
N SER A 121 2.95 13.07 -31.16
CA SER A 121 4.05 12.57 -31.98
C SER A 121 3.66 11.27 -32.68
N MET A 122 4.25 11.02 -33.85
CA MET A 122 4.04 9.75 -34.57
C MET A 122 4.72 8.61 -33.82
N ARG A 123 4.00 7.49 -33.62
CA ARG A 123 4.50 6.32 -32.90
C ARG A 123 4.55 5.08 -33.78
N PHE A 124 5.52 4.21 -33.52
CA PHE A 124 5.56 2.88 -34.11
C PHE A 124 4.39 2.04 -33.56
N GLN A 125 3.65 1.39 -34.46
CA GLN A 125 2.57 0.46 -34.10
C GLN A 125 3.11 -0.94 -33.81
N GLN A 126 3.90 -1.48 -34.72
CA GLN A 126 4.33 -2.89 -34.71
C GLN A 126 5.80 -3.06 -34.39
N TYR A 127 6.62 -2.04 -34.68
CA TYR A 127 8.04 -2.06 -34.34
C TYR A 127 8.26 -1.49 -32.94
N SER A 128 9.25 -2.01 -32.24
CA SER A 128 9.61 -1.57 -30.89
C SER A 128 11.04 -1.05 -30.85
N PRO A 129 11.25 0.22 -30.46
CA PRO A 129 12.60 0.75 -30.27
C PRO A 129 13.22 0.21 -28.97
N GLY A 130 14.54 -0.01 -28.98
CA GLY A 130 15.28 -0.47 -27.80
C GLY A 130 16.72 0.03 -27.78
N GLY A 131 17.41 -0.23 -26.67
CA GLY A 131 18.77 0.25 -26.41
C GLY A 131 18.76 1.65 -25.80
N THR A 132 19.50 2.57 -26.41
CA THR A 132 19.51 3.99 -26.01
C THR A 132 18.13 4.59 -26.26
N ALA A 133 17.53 5.19 -25.23
CA ALA A 133 16.17 5.73 -25.28
C ALA A 133 16.02 6.85 -26.32
N ASP A 134 14.82 6.97 -26.89
CA ASP A 134 14.38 8.06 -27.77
C ASP A 134 15.21 8.31 -29.05
N VAL A 135 15.94 7.29 -29.52
CA VAL A 135 16.75 7.36 -30.75
C VAL A 135 15.90 7.13 -32.00
N TRP A 136 15.23 5.98 -32.12
CA TRP A 136 14.39 5.65 -33.29
C TRP A 136 13.04 6.35 -33.19
N ARG A 137 12.63 7.03 -34.28
CA ARG A 137 11.39 7.80 -34.39
C ARG A 137 10.78 7.65 -35.77
N MET A 138 9.47 7.86 -35.84
CA MET A 138 8.76 8.05 -37.10
C MET A 138 8.97 9.47 -37.61
N ALA A 139 9.05 9.63 -38.94
CA ALA A 139 9.30 10.94 -39.54
C ALA A 139 8.72 11.07 -40.95
N GLU A 140 8.38 12.29 -41.34
CA GLU A 140 7.94 12.64 -42.70
C GLU A 140 9.03 13.48 -43.40
N PRO A 141 9.89 12.90 -44.27
CA PRO A 141 11.04 13.62 -44.82
C PRO A 141 10.69 14.84 -45.68
N SER A 142 9.47 14.85 -46.21
CA SER A 142 8.93 15.97 -46.99
C SER A 142 8.92 17.28 -46.16
N GLN A 143 8.70 17.16 -44.84
CA GLN A 143 8.60 18.25 -43.87
C GLN A 143 9.94 18.66 -43.25
N PHE A 144 11.03 17.91 -43.51
CA PHE A 144 12.34 18.24 -42.94
C PHE A 144 12.83 19.63 -43.38
N ASN A 145 13.46 20.30 -42.44
CA ASN A 145 14.07 21.60 -42.64
C ASN A 145 15.41 21.47 -43.38
N GLY A 146 15.93 22.62 -43.83
CA GLY A 146 17.23 22.70 -44.48
C GLY A 146 17.19 22.71 -46.01
N ALA A 147 18.26 23.23 -46.59
CA ALA A 147 18.38 23.38 -48.04
C ALA A 147 18.54 22.02 -48.73
N PHE A 148 17.95 21.88 -49.92
CA PHE A 148 18.13 20.71 -50.76
C PHE A 148 19.60 20.51 -51.17
N ALA A 149 20.01 19.25 -51.20
CA ALA A 149 21.33 18.76 -51.62
C ALA A 149 21.16 17.49 -52.49
N MET A 150 22.28 16.97 -53.01
CA MET A 150 22.31 15.75 -53.85
C MET A 150 21.24 15.74 -54.95
N ASN A 151 21.16 16.81 -55.75
CA ASN A 151 20.17 16.94 -56.83
C ASN A 151 18.73 16.70 -56.33
N TYR A 152 18.36 17.37 -55.23
CA TYR A 152 17.06 17.31 -54.57
C TYR A 152 16.71 15.99 -53.85
N SER A 153 17.59 14.99 -53.83
CA SER A 153 17.35 13.74 -53.09
C SER A 153 17.72 13.81 -51.61
N ALA A 154 18.40 14.89 -51.18
CA ALA A 154 18.83 15.08 -49.80
C ALA A 154 18.47 16.48 -49.28
N ARG A 155 18.50 16.65 -47.96
CA ARG A 155 18.51 17.93 -47.26
C ARG A 155 19.73 18.05 -46.36
N GLN A 156 20.17 19.28 -46.13
CA GLN A 156 21.22 19.60 -45.17
C GLN A 156 20.63 19.67 -43.75
N ALA A 157 21.13 18.86 -42.83
CA ALA A 157 20.70 18.83 -41.42
C ALA A 157 21.90 18.82 -40.46
N ALA A 158 21.65 18.70 -39.16
CA ALA A 158 22.70 18.63 -38.15
C ALA A 158 23.64 17.45 -38.42
N GLY A 159 24.95 17.73 -38.52
CA GLY A 159 25.97 16.69 -38.75
C GLY A 159 26.07 16.13 -40.18
N GLY A 160 25.14 16.41 -41.10
CA GLY A 160 25.24 15.85 -42.45
C GLY A 160 24.03 16.01 -43.37
N LEU A 161 23.89 15.02 -44.26
CA LEU A 161 22.84 14.93 -45.27
C LEU A 161 21.84 13.82 -44.91
N ILE A 162 20.56 14.16 -45.01
CA ILE A 162 19.40 13.31 -44.69
C ILE A 162 18.50 13.20 -45.94
N PRO A 163 17.64 12.17 -46.07
CA PRO A 163 16.74 12.06 -47.23
C PRO A 163 15.78 13.24 -47.30
N SER A 164 15.43 13.69 -48.51
CA SER A 164 14.44 14.76 -48.72
C SER A 164 13.00 14.27 -48.86
N LEU A 165 12.82 12.98 -49.14
CA LEU A 165 11.55 12.27 -49.34
C LEU A 165 11.72 10.82 -48.84
N ALA A 166 10.60 10.18 -48.47
CA ALA A 166 10.53 8.74 -48.24
C ALA A 166 10.83 7.95 -49.53
N SER A 167 11.16 6.66 -49.41
CA SER A 167 11.36 5.81 -50.60
C SER A 167 10.05 5.34 -51.21
N ASP A 168 9.04 5.11 -50.37
CA ASP A 168 7.63 4.97 -50.71
C ASP A 168 6.77 5.76 -49.72
N GLY A 169 5.54 6.09 -50.09
CA GLY A 169 4.63 6.81 -49.20
C GLY A 169 5.16 8.17 -48.73
N SER A 170 5.05 8.42 -47.42
CA SER A 170 5.36 9.70 -46.78
C SER A 170 6.19 9.55 -45.50
N LEU A 171 6.06 8.42 -44.79
CA LEU A 171 6.64 8.19 -43.48
C LEU A 171 7.81 7.20 -43.55
N ILE A 172 8.78 7.40 -42.68
CA ILE A 172 9.94 6.50 -42.54
C ILE A 172 10.26 6.26 -41.07
N ALA A 173 10.98 5.17 -40.79
CA ALA A 173 11.67 4.97 -39.53
C ALA A 173 13.05 5.62 -39.58
N ALA A 174 13.40 6.44 -38.59
CA ALA A 174 14.66 7.18 -38.60
C ALA A 174 15.26 7.34 -37.21
N THR A 175 16.59 7.30 -37.11
CA THR A 175 17.29 7.65 -35.88
C THR A 175 17.48 9.16 -35.81
N LEU A 176 16.86 9.83 -34.83
CA LEU A 176 16.92 11.29 -34.64
C LEU A 176 16.74 12.06 -35.96
N PRO A 177 15.54 12.06 -36.56
CA PRO A 177 15.32 12.38 -37.98
C PRO A 177 16.00 13.65 -38.54
N GLU A 178 16.00 14.75 -37.78
CA GLU A 178 16.65 16.03 -38.16
C GLU A 178 17.89 16.37 -37.31
N ASP A 179 18.14 15.59 -36.24
CA ASP A 179 19.22 15.80 -35.28
C ASP A 179 20.37 14.83 -35.52
N SER A 180 21.57 15.19 -35.09
CA SER A 180 22.72 14.28 -35.21
C SER A 180 22.69 13.23 -34.10
N VAL A 181 22.93 11.96 -34.43
CA VAL A 181 23.07 10.88 -33.46
C VAL A 181 24.37 11.06 -32.66
N PRO A 182 24.28 11.19 -31.32
CA PRO A 182 25.45 11.38 -30.48
C PRO A 182 26.44 10.21 -30.53
N ALA A 183 27.72 10.48 -30.31
CA ALA A 183 28.75 9.46 -30.04
C ALA A 183 28.37 8.53 -28.86
N GLY A 184 28.67 7.24 -28.98
CA GLY A 184 28.40 6.22 -27.95
C GLY A 184 26.96 5.71 -27.91
N THR A 185 26.14 6.05 -28.90
CA THR A 185 24.77 5.54 -29.04
C THR A 185 24.78 4.08 -29.44
N HIS A 186 23.99 3.25 -28.76
CA HIS A 186 23.67 1.88 -29.18
C HIS A 186 22.16 1.68 -29.09
N ALA A 187 21.49 1.58 -30.24
CA ALA A 187 20.03 1.51 -30.31
C ALA A 187 19.58 0.58 -31.43
N TRP A 188 18.40 0.00 -31.28
CA TRP A 188 17.81 -0.86 -32.31
C TRP A 188 16.31 -0.65 -32.46
N LEU A 189 15.77 -1.06 -33.61
CA LEU A 189 14.34 -1.09 -33.91
C LEU A 189 13.95 -2.52 -34.27
N SER A 190 13.17 -3.17 -33.41
CA SER A 190 12.77 -4.58 -33.54
C SER A 190 11.42 -4.73 -34.23
N SER A 191 11.31 -5.72 -35.11
CA SER A 191 10.10 -6.02 -35.88
C SER A 191 9.05 -6.78 -35.09
N PRO A 192 7.79 -6.81 -35.56
CA PRO A 192 6.84 -7.86 -35.17
C PRO A 192 7.29 -9.23 -35.72
N PRO A 193 6.73 -10.35 -35.21
CA PRO A 193 7.03 -11.69 -35.72
C PRO A 193 6.49 -11.90 -37.14
N SER A 194 7.32 -12.47 -38.00
CA SER A 194 6.94 -13.00 -39.33
C SER A 194 6.90 -14.52 -39.28
N PRO A 195 6.00 -15.20 -40.00
CA PRO A 195 5.96 -16.65 -40.03
C PRO A 195 7.22 -17.23 -40.68
N ILE A 196 7.69 -18.36 -40.17
CA ILE A 196 8.71 -19.18 -40.84
C ILE A 196 7.98 -20.10 -41.83
N PRO A 197 8.31 -20.04 -43.14
CA PRO A 197 7.63 -20.86 -44.14
C PRO A 197 7.97 -22.34 -43.99
N ASN A 198 6.99 -23.23 -44.15
CA ASN A 198 7.21 -24.68 -44.10
C ASN A 198 8.03 -25.19 -45.30
N VAL A 199 7.85 -24.56 -46.47
CA VAL A 199 8.63 -24.80 -47.68
C VAL A 199 9.35 -23.52 -48.06
N VAL A 200 10.67 -23.62 -48.14
CA VAL A 200 11.55 -22.46 -48.37
C VAL A 200 11.97 -22.40 -49.82
N ASN A 201 11.60 -21.31 -50.47
CA ASN A 201 12.04 -20.98 -51.80
C ASN A 201 12.25 -19.47 -51.88
N GLN A 202 13.50 -19.05 -52.11
CA GLN A 202 13.91 -17.63 -52.11
C GLN A 202 13.42 -16.83 -50.89
N TRP A 203 13.53 -17.41 -49.68
CA TRP A 203 13.13 -16.70 -48.46
C TRP A 203 14.09 -15.54 -48.19
N LYS A 204 13.54 -14.32 -48.21
CA LYS A 204 14.28 -13.08 -48.35
C LYS A 204 13.74 -12.02 -47.41
N LEU A 205 14.65 -11.22 -46.88
CA LEU A 205 14.35 -9.95 -46.22
C LEU A 205 14.96 -8.81 -47.05
N SER A 206 14.19 -7.76 -47.33
CA SER A 206 14.67 -6.57 -48.01
C SER A 206 14.07 -5.30 -47.46
N PHE A 207 14.77 -4.18 -47.63
CA PHE A 207 14.29 -2.85 -47.24
C PHE A 207 15.04 -1.78 -48.01
N ASN A 208 14.46 -0.59 -48.07
CA ASN A 208 15.14 0.63 -48.50
C ASN A 208 15.72 1.34 -47.29
N HIS A 209 16.93 1.86 -47.44
CA HIS A 209 17.55 2.64 -46.38
C HIS A 209 18.47 3.76 -46.88
N TRP A 210 18.62 4.77 -46.04
CA TRP A 210 19.60 5.84 -46.16
C TRP A 210 20.40 5.91 -44.87
N TYR A 211 21.72 6.01 -44.94
CA TYR A 211 22.56 6.22 -43.75
C TYR A 211 23.66 7.24 -44.00
N HIS A 212 24.02 7.94 -42.92
CA HIS A 212 25.16 8.84 -42.87
C HIS A 212 25.73 8.78 -41.45
N LEU A 213 26.82 8.02 -41.30
CA LEU A 213 27.39 7.69 -40.01
C LEU A 213 28.79 8.29 -39.85
N HIS A 214 29.23 8.44 -38.60
CA HIS A 214 30.57 8.93 -38.32
C HIS A 214 31.62 7.96 -38.88
N HIS A 215 32.72 8.50 -39.41
CA HIS A 215 33.88 7.75 -39.88
C HIS A 215 35.17 8.40 -39.36
N THR A 216 36.16 7.59 -38.99
CA THR A 216 37.48 8.06 -38.53
C THR A 216 38.50 8.15 -39.66
N ASN A 217 38.43 7.24 -40.63
CA ASN A 217 39.25 7.22 -41.84
C ASN A 217 38.49 6.51 -42.99
N SER A 218 39.06 6.52 -44.20
CA SER A 218 38.42 5.99 -45.41
C SER A 218 38.47 4.47 -45.57
N SER A 219 38.98 3.69 -44.59
CA SER A 219 39.24 2.25 -44.78
C SER A 219 38.92 1.32 -43.61
N THR A 220 38.96 1.72 -42.33
CA THR A 220 38.60 0.85 -41.18
C THR A 220 38.29 1.63 -39.89
N GLY A 221 37.26 1.20 -39.15
CA GLY A 221 37.12 1.43 -37.71
C GLY A 221 36.32 2.66 -37.26
N SER A 222 34.98 2.62 -37.40
CA SER A 222 34.08 3.69 -36.90
C SER A 222 32.67 3.17 -36.58
N SER A 223 31.69 4.06 -36.44
CA SER A 223 30.25 3.78 -36.32
C SER A 223 29.71 2.91 -37.45
N GLY A 224 28.62 2.19 -37.18
CA GLY A 224 28.02 1.26 -38.14
C GLY A 224 26.56 0.94 -37.86
N ALA A 225 25.87 0.52 -38.91
CA ALA A 225 24.50 0.02 -38.87
C ALA A 225 24.43 -1.41 -39.44
N TRP A 226 23.70 -2.33 -38.82
CA TRP A 226 23.57 -3.71 -39.31
C TRP A 226 22.21 -4.31 -38.99
N LEU A 227 21.99 -5.54 -39.45
CA LEU A 227 20.75 -6.27 -39.26
C LEU A 227 21.02 -7.51 -38.40
N GLU A 228 20.10 -7.79 -37.49
CA GLU A 228 20.09 -9.04 -36.73
C GLU A 228 18.72 -9.70 -36.80
N VAL A 229 18.70 -11.01 -36.60
CA VAL A 229 17.49 -11.84 -36.64
C VAL A 229 17.42 -12.79 -35.44
N SER A 230 16.20 -13.17 -35.07
CA SER A 230 15.91 -14.13 -34.01
C SER A 230 14.83 -15.11 -34.47
N LEU A 231 15.00 -16.40 -34.13
CA LEU A 231 14.02 -17.47 -34.39
C LEU A 231 13.36 -17.96 -33.09
N ASP A 232 13.77 -17.42 -31.95
CA ASP A 232 13.38 -17.86 -30.61
C ASP A 232 12.66 -16.75 -29.83
N ALA A 233 11.82 -15.99 -30.54
CA ALA A 233 11.00 -14.90 -29.99
C ALA A 233 11.82 -13.81 -29.28
N GLY A 234 13.04 -13.53 -29.75
CA GLY A 234 13.88 -12.44 -29.28
C GLY A 234 14.82 -12.81 -28.14
N GLN A 235 14.88 -14.07 -27.75
CA GLN A 235 15.76 -14.57 -26.68
C GLN A 235 17.24 -14.53 -27.10
N THR A 236 17.53 -14.89 -28.35
CA THR A 236 18.85 -14.76 -28.97
C THR A 236 18.77 -14.06 -30.31
N TRP A 237 19.75 -13.21 -30.59
CA TRP A 237 19.85 -12.43 -31.82
C TRP A 237 21.16 -12.76 -32.55
N HIS A 238 21.06 -12.94 -33.86
CA HIS A 238 22.17 -13.31 -34.72
C HIS A 238 22.36 -12.27 -35.83
N TYR A 239 23.60 -11.82 -35.98
CA TYR A 239 24.06 -11.01 -37.10
C TYR A 239 23.91 -11.78 -38.42
N ILE A 240 23.44 -11.08 -39.45
CA ILE A 240 23.33 -11.62 -40.81
C ILE A 240 23.90 -10.64 -41.83
N GLU A 241 24.40 -11.17 -42.95
CA GLU A 241 25.01 -10.37 -44.01
C GLU A 241 24.06 -10.21 -45.22
N PRO A 242 24.03 -9.02 -45.86
CA PRO A 242 23.24 -8.83 -47.06
C PRO A 242 23.87 -9.58 -48.24
N ILE A 243 23.08 -9.81 -49.29
CA ILE A 243 23.56 -10.33 -50.57
C ILE A 243 24.62 -9.37 -51.12
N GLY A 244 25.87 -9.85 -51.25
CA GLY A 244 27.02 -9.04 -51.66
C GLY A 244 27.88 -8.53 -50.50
N GLY A 245 27.46 -8.75 -49.25
CA GLY A 245 28.18 -8.35 -48.04
C GLY A 245 28.01 -6.88 -47.68
N TYR A 246 28.44 -6.53 -46.48
CA TYR A 246 28.46 -5.14 -46.02
C TYR A 246 29.55 -4.32 -46.70
N ASN A 247 29.33 -3.01 -46.85
CA ASN A 247 30.24 -2.12 -47.57
C ASN A 247 31.26 -1.40 -46.67
N TRP A 248 31.22 -1.62 -45.35
CA TRP A 248 32.06 -0.95 -44.38
C TRP A 248 32.44 -1.88 -43.22
N ASN A 249 33.45 -1.52 -42.43
CA ASN A 249 33.85 -2.24 -41.21
C ASN A 249 33.71 -1.34 -40.00
N ILE A 250 33.09 -1.87 -38.94
CA ILE A 250 32.86 -1.14 -37.68
C ILE A 250 34.17 -1.02 -36.87
N SER A 251 34.17 -0.16 -35.84
CA SER A 251 35.26 -0.01 -34.87
C SER A 251 35.48 -1.28 -34.07
N ASP A 252 36.74 -1.62 -33.74
CA ASP A 252 37.08 -2.78 -32.90
C ASP A 252 36.59 -2.62 -31.45
N THR A 253 36.13 -1.41 -31.07
CA THR A 253 35.51 -1.11 -29.78
C THR A 253 34.01 -1.37 -29.77
N ALA A 254 33.39 -1.67 -30.91
CA ALA A 254 31.97 -1.98 -30.98
C ALA A 254 31.66 -3.33 -30.33
N PRO A 255 30.48 -3.50 -29.68
CA PRO A 255 30.01 -4.80 -29.23
C PRO A 255 29.92 -5.78 -30.40
N VAL A 256 30.51 -6.97 -30.26
CA VAL A 256 30.46 -8.00 -31.31
C VAL A 256 29.17 -8.82 -31.14
N PRO A 257 28.24 -8.77 -32.11
CA PRO A 257 27.00 -9.53 -32.05
C PRO A 257 27.25 -11.02 -32.31
N ASN A 258 26.34 -11.88 -31.85
CA ASN A 258 26.46 -13.32 -32.11
C ASN A 258 26.37 -13.60 -33.61
N GLY A 259 27.21 -14.48 -34.13
CA GLY A 259 27.25 -14.82 -35.55
C GLY A 259 28.15 -13.91 -36.40
N ALA A 260 28.62 -12.77 -35.88
CA ALA A 260 29.63 -11.97 -36.57
C ALA A 260 31.01 -12.67 -36.59
N PRO A 261 31.84 -12.44 -37.63
CA PRO A 261 33.14 -13.09 -37.79
C PRO A 261 34.20 -12.68 -36.75
N GLY A 262 33.95 -11.62 -35.96
CA GLY A 262 34.86 -11.12 -34.92
C GLY A 262 34.73 -9.61 -34.71
N VAL A 263 35.73 -9.01 -34.07
CA VAL A 263 35.87 -7.54 -33.99
C VAL A 263 36.05 -6.94 -35.39
N GLY A 264 35.57 -5.72 -35.58
CA GLY A 264 35.67 -5.04 -36.87
C GLY A 264 34.82 -5.69 -37.98
N PHE A 265 33.72 -6.34 -37.62
CA PHE A 265 32.80 -7.00 -38.55
C PHE A 265 32.15 -6.01 -39.55
N GLY A 266 31.58 -6.57 -40.61
CA GLY A 266 30.97 -5.80 -41.69
C GLY A 266 29.68 -5.09 -41.25
N VAL A 267 29.51 -3.83 -41.63
CA VAL A 267 28.35 -2.99 -41.34
C VAL A 267 28.04 -2.04 -42.50
N PHE A 268 26.85 -1.45 -42.51
CA PHE A 268 26.56 -0.27 -43.32
C PHE A 268 27.26 0.94 -42.72
N GLY A 269 27.96 1.69 -43.56
CA GLY A 269 28.69 2.88 -43.16
C GLY A 269 29.47 3.47 -44.33
N GLY A 270 30.29 4.49 -44.04
CA GLY A 270 31.17 5.10 -45.03
C GLY A 270 31.34 6.61 -44.85
N PRO A 271 32.20 7.23 -45.68
CA PRO A 271 32.53 8.64 -45.54
C PRO A 271 31.43 9.61 -46.02
N ASN A 272 30.52 9.12 -46.86
CA ASN A 272 29.46 9.91 -47.50
C ASN A 272 28.08 9.39 -47.10
N ALA A 273 27.07 10.24 -47.23
CA ALA A 273 25.67 9.79 -47.20
C ALA A 273 25.42 8.80 -48.34
N SER A 274 24.71 7.71 -48.05
CA SER A 274 24.52 6.61 -48.99
C SER A 274 23.62 6.95 -50.17
N GLY A 275 22.69 7.91 -50.01
CA GLY A 275 21.49 7.91 -50.85
C GLY A 275 20.48 6.85 -50.37
N TRP A 276 19.29 6.82 -50.95
CA TRP A 276 18.40 5.65 -50.80
C TRP A 276 19.01 4.46 -51.53
N VAL A 277 19.19 3.36 -50.82
CA VAL A 277 19.71 2.09 -51.32
C VAL A 277 18.71 1.00 -51.01
N ASN A 278 18.49 0.07 -51.94
CA ASN A 278 17.73 -1.14 -51.68
C ASN A 278 18.69 -2.25 -51.28
N THR A 279 18.45 -2.88 -50.14
CA THR A 279 19.29 -3.95 -49.61
C THR A 279 18.46 -5.21 -49.39
N SER A 280 19.07 -6.37 -49.68
CA SER A 280 18.41 -7.68 -49.66
C SER A 280 19.27 -8.72 -48.95
N PHE A 281 18.65 -9.61 -48.19
CA PHE A 281 19.27 -10.69 -47.42
C PHE A 281 18.63 -12.01 -47.84
N ASP A 282 19.43 -13.02 -48.19
CA ASP A 282 18.96 -14.40 -48.35
C ASP A 282 19.00 -15.08 -46.99
N ILE A 283 17.82 -15.31 -46.43
CA ILE A 283 17.62 -15.91 -45.11
C ILE A 283 17.19 -17.37 -45.21
N SER A 284 17.21 -17.96 -46.42
CA SER A 284 16.80 -19.36 -46.64
C SER A 284 17.62 -20.35 -45.80
N HIS A 285 18.88 -20.03 -45.53
CA HIS A 285 19.77 -20.85 -44.71
C HIS A 285 19.40 -20.86 -43.21
N LEU A 286 18.56 -19.95 -42.75
CA LEU A 286 18.09 -19.87 -41.36
C LEU A 286 16.86 -20.75 -41.10
N HIS A 287 16.28 -21.34 -42.15
CA HIS A 287 15.07 -22.15 -42.02
C HIS A 287 15.27 -23.33 -41.07
N SER A 288 14.32 -23.48 -40.16
CA SER A 288 14.28 -24.57 -39.20
C SER A 288 12.84 -24.88 -38.86
N THR A 289 12.46 -26.15 -38.96
CA THR A 289 11.11 -26.64 -38.63
C THR A 289 10.81 -26.64 -37.13
N ASN A 290 11.79 -26.27 -36.28
CA ASN A 290 11.64 -26.22 -34.83
C ASN A 290 11.14 -24.85 -34.33
N HIS A 291 11.09 -23.85 -35.21
CA HIS A 291 10.69 -22.48 -34.89
C HIS A 291 9.50 -22.09 -35.76
N SER A 292 8.61 -21.25 -35.23
CA SER A 292 7.40 -20.80 -35.93
C SER A 292 7.46 -19.35 -36.41
N SER A 293 8.37 -18.53 -35.87
CA SER A 293 8.47 -17.11 -36.22
C SER A 293 9.89 -16.59 -36.30
N LEU A 294 10.07 -15.60 -37.18
CA LEU A 294 11.26 -14.81 -37.40
C LEU A 294 11.02 -13.38 -36.89
N LEU A 295 11.93 -12.86 -36.08
CA LEU A 295 12.05 -11.45 -35.78
C LEU A 295 13.32 -10.90 -36.44
N HIS A 296 13.31 -9.61 -36.78
CA HIS A 296 14.50 -8.90 -37.22
C HIS A 296 14.62 -7.57 -36.48
N ARG A 297 15.83 -7.02 -36.41
CA ARG A 297 16.05 -5.68 -35.84
C ARG A 297 17.14 -4.91 -36.57
N PHE A 298 16.89 -3.63 -36.78
CA PHE A 298 17.84 -2.67 -37.32
C PHE A 298 18.70 -2.13 -36.17
N VAL A 299 20.00 -2.41 -36.16
CA VAL A 299 20.91 -1.99 -35.08
C VAL A 299 21.80 -0.85 -35.54
N LEU A 300 21.86 0.21 -34.76
CA LEU A 300 22.78 1.34 -34.92
C LEU A 300 23.74 1.40 -33.74
N TRP A 301 25.03 1.55 -34.04
CA TRP A 301 26.05 1.87 -33.04
C TRP A 301 26.93 3.02 -33.50
N THR A 302 27.18 3.99 -32.62
CA THR A 302 28.12 5.09 -32.87
C THR A 302 29.35 4.99 -31.97
N ASP A 303 30.52 5.24 -32.55
CA ASP A 303 31.79 5.18 -31.82
C ASP A 303 31.80 6.21 -30.68
N PRO A 304 32.02 5.80 -29.41
CA PRO A 304 32.12 6.72 -28.26
C PRO A 304 33.22 7.76 -28.38
N THR A 305 34.22 7.52 -29.23
CA THR A 305 35.33 8.45 -29.50
C THR A 305 35.09 9.32 -30.74
N GLY A 306 33.90 9.23 -31.34
CA GLY A 306 33.52 10.03 -32.48
C GLY A 306 33.58 11.53 -32.19
N MET A 307 34.23 12.29 -33.06
CA MET A 307 34.41 13.75 -32.90
C MET A 307 33.38 14.56 -33.70
N VAL A 308 32.58 13.90 -34.53
CA VAL A 308 31.55 14.52 -35.37
C VAL A 308 30.30 13.67 -35.31
N ASP A 309 29.24 14.21 -34.72
CA ASP A 309 27.93 13.57 -34.75
C ASP A 309 27.35 13.64 -36.16
N ARG A 310 26.67 12.57 -36.59
CA ARG A 310 26.13 12.42 -37.95
C ARG A 310 24.65 12.02 -37.89
N PRO A 311 23.87 12.25 -38.96
CA PRO A 311 22.41 12.08 -38.91
C PRO A 311 21.90 10.66 -38.63
N GLY A 312 22.70 9.61 -38.84
CA GLY A 312 22.29 8.25 -38.45
C GLY A 312 21.74 7.41 -39.61
N TRP A 313 20.64 6.69 -39.36
CA TRP A 313 20.04 5.69 -40.24
C TRP A 313 18.53 5.90 -40.40
N TYR A 314 18.05 5.74 -41.63
CA TYR A 314 16.68 5.93 -42.09
C TYR A 314 16.27 4.67 -42.87
N VAL A 315 15.10 4.10 -42.58
CA VAL A 315 14.63 2.80 -43.09
C VAL A 315 13.17 2.92 -43.54
N ASP A 316 12.86 2.25 -44.64
CA ASP A 316 11.55 2.26 -45.27
C ASP A 316 11.35 0.97 -46.10
N GLU A 317 10.10 0.66 -46.48
CA GLU A 317 9.69 -0.49 -47.30
C GLU A 317 10.27 -1.84 -46.85
N VAL A 318 10.16 -2.13 -45.54
CA VAL A 318 10.68 -3.41 -45.01
C VAL A 318 9.78 -4.55 -45.47
N THR A 319 10.38 -5.58 -46.05
CA THR A 319 9.68 -6.71 -46.68
C THR A 319 10.33 -8.03 -46.29
N VAL A 320 9.53 -8.99 -45.85
CA VAL A 320 9.91 -10.40 -45.70
C VAL A 320 9.05 -11.23 -46.65
N SER A 321 9.67 -11.97 -47.55
CA SER A 321 8.95 -12.74 -48.59
C SER A 321 9.54 -14.13 -48.77
N ASN A 322 8.68 -15.07 -49.15
CA ASN A 322 9.04 -16.42 -49.57
C ASN A 322 8.25 -16.73 -50.85
N ASP A 323 8.91 -17.24 -51.89
CA ASP A 323 8.24 -17.61 -53.14
C ASP A 323 7.41 -18.88 -52.97
N GLY A 324 7.74 -19.71 -51.98
CA GLY A 324 7.03 -20.97 -51.69
C GLY A 324 7.04 -21.95 -52.86
N ASP A 325 6.10 -22.88 -52.81
CA ASP A 325 5.78 -23.75 -53.94
C ASP A 325 4.96 -23.00 -54.99
N ILE A 326 5.05 -23.46 -56.25
CA ILE A 326 4.18 -22.96 -57.32
C ILE A 326 2.74 -23.32 -56.91
N PRO A 327 1.79 -22.37 -56.83
CA PRO A 327 0.45 -22.68 -56.36
C PRO A 327 -0.27 -23.69 -57.26
N GLY A 328 -1.07 -24.54 -56.63
CA GLY A 328 -2.11 -25.30 -57.30
C GLY A 328 -2.87 -26.17 -56.31
N THR A 329 -4.21 -26.20 -56.40
CA THR A 329 -5.07 -26.97 -55.48
C THR A 329 -6.33 -27.41 -56.18
N TRP A 330 -6.96 -28.46 -55.66
CA TRP A 330 -8.36 -28.74 -55.97
C TRP A 330 -9.28 -28.13 -54.93
N PHE A 331 -10.38 -27.55 -55.37
CA PHE A 331 -11.37 -26.90 -54.52
C PHE A 331 -12.77 -27.34 -54.90
N HIS A 332 -13.61 -27.66 -53.91
CA HIS A 332 -15.03 -27.87 -54.10
C HIS A 332 -15.80 -26.83 -53.30
N GLY A 333 -16.51 -25.94 -53.98
CA GLY A 333 -17.31 -24.90 -53.33
C GLY A 333 -17.32 -23.59 -54.11
N SER A 334 -17.37 -22.47 -53.40
CA SER A 334 -17.46 -21.13 -53.98
C SER A 334 -16.48 -20.14 -53.32
N LEU A 335 -15.76 -19.39 -54.16
CA LEU A 335 -14.74 -18.43 -53.71
C LEU A 335 -15.31 -17.06 -53.29
N SER A 336 -16.59 -16.81 -53.50
CA SER A 336 -17.19 -15.47 -53.31
C SER A 336 -18.60 -15.50 -52.70
N GLY A 337 -19.06 -16.68 -52.29
CA GLY A 337 -20.41 -16.92 -51.78
C GLY A 337 -20.54 -18.36 -51.31
N GLU A 338 -21.74 -18.77 -50.90
CA GLU A 338 -22.03 -20.10 -50.37
C GLU A 338 -21.65 -21.24 -51.34
N TYR A 339 -21.21 -22.39 -50.82
CA TYR A 339 -21.16 -23.63 -51.60
C TYR A 339 -22.58 -24.11 -51.93
N ALA A 340 -22.72 -24.95 -52.97
CA ALA A 340 -24.02 -25.37 -53.46
C ALA A 340 -24.69 -26.36 -52.50
N PRO A 341 -26.02 -26.23 -52.27
CA PRO A 341 -26.78 -27.21 -51.50
C PRO A 341 -27.02 -28.48 -52.35
N ASP A 342 -27.07 -29.67 -51.73
CA ASP A 342 -27.16 -30.99 -52.41
C ASP A 342 -25.99 -31.29 -53.37
N ALA A 343 -24.79 -30.81 -53.06
CA ALA A 343 -23.61 -31.26 -53.75
C ALA A 343 -23.30 -32.70 -53.30
N ASN A 344 -23.10 -33.60 -54.26
CA ASN A 344 -22.58 -34.93 -53.99
C ASN A 344 -21.71 -35.32 -55.17
N ALA A 345 -20.45 -34.93 -55.10
CA ALA A 345 -19.51 -35.01 -56.20
C ALA A 345 -18.15 -35.48 -55.70
N HIS A 346 -17.39 -36.09 -56.61
CA HIS A 346 -16.10 -36.65 -56.28
C HIS A 346 -14.96 -36.00 -57.07
N LEU A 347 -13.81 -35.85 -56.45
CA LEU A 347 -12.52 -35.71 -57.10
C LEU A 347 -11.79 -37.05 -57.02
N THR A 348 -11.39 -37.62 -58.15
CA THR A 348 -10.62 -38.86 -58.20
C THR A 348 -9.21 -38.59 -58.72
N ILE A 349 -8.21 -39.04 -57.97
CA ILE A 349 -6.78 -38.83 -58.21
C ILE A 349 -6.14 -40.18 -58.54
N PRO A 350 -5.55 -40.36 -59.74
CA PRO A 350 -4.83 -41.59 -60.08
C PRO A 350 -3.49 -41.64 -59.34
N VAL A 351 -3.19 -42.77 -58.70
CA VAL A 351 -1.95 -42.97 -57.95
C VAL A 351 -1.14 -44.13 -58.53
N GLN A 352 0.16 -43.90 -58.67
CA GLN A 352 1.11 -44.91 -59.15
C GLN A 352 2.31 -44.98 -58.20
N VAL A 353 2.36 -46.03 -57.37
CA VAL A 353 3.49 -46.29 -56.45
C VAL A 353 4.43 -47.35 -57.01
N ASN A 354 5.70 -47.32 -56.59
CA ASN A 354 6.63 -48.40 -56.88
C ASN A 354 6.42 -49.59 -55.92
N ALA A 355 5.62 -50.58 -56.33
CA ALA A 355 5.32 -51.78 -55.55
C ALA A 355 6.44 -52.84 -55.53
N SER A 356 7.57 -52.63 -56.23
CA SER A 356 8.67 -53.63 -56.32
C SER A 356 9.36 -53.92 -54.98
N LEU A 357 9.26 -53.00 -54.02
CA LEU A 357 9.81 -53.11 -52.66
C LEU A 357 8.84 -53.80 -51.68
N GLY A 358 7.81 -54.49 -52.19
CA GLY A 358 6.78 -55.17 -51.41
C GLY A 358 5.63 -54.27 -50.98
N THR A 359 4.48 -54.86 -50.72
CA THR A 359 3.24 -54.15 -50.34
C THR A 359 2.90 -54.28 -48.85
N SER A 360 3.73 -54.99 -48.08
CA SER A 360 3.59 -55.14 -46.63
C SER A 360 4.05 -53.88 -45.89
N GLY A 361 3.30 -53.45 -44.88
CA GLY A 361 3.60 -52.29 -44.04
C GLY A 361 2.33 -51.57 -43.62
N ALA A 362 2.45 -50.58 -42.74
CA ALA A 362 1.34 -49.68 -42.44
C ALA A 362 1.30 -48.57 -43.50
N TRP A 363 0.21 -48.51 -44.27
CA TRP A 363 0.02 -47.50 -45.30
C TRP A 363 -0.87 -46.38 -44.78
N MET A 364 -0.53 -45.15 -45.12
CA MET A 364 -1.29 -43.96 -44.73
C MET A 364 -1.37 -43.00 -45.91
N VAL A 365 -2.55 -42.41 -46.09
CA VAL A 365 -2.71 -41.22 -46.92
C VAL A 365 -2.55 -40.00 -46.02
N ARG A 366 -1.86 -38.98 -46.53
CA ARG A 366 -1.73 -37.65 -45.93
C ARG A 366 -2.14 -36.63 -46.98
N TYR A 367 -2.76 -35.56 -46.56
CA TYR A 367 -3.13 -34.43 -47.40
C TYR A 367 -3.30 -33.21 -46.50
N TRP A 368 -3.20 -32.04 -47.09
CA TRP A 368 -3.57 -30.79 -46.47
C TRP A 368 -4.96 -30.39 -46.96
N THR A 369 -5.76 -29.85 -46.06
CA THR A 369 -7.11 -29.38 -46.36
C THR A 369 -7.37 -28.10 -45.61
N ASP A 370 -8.04 -27.17 -46.28
CA ASP A 370 -8.66 -26.01 -45.66
C ASP A 370 -10.14 -26.12 -46.02
N PHE A 371 -11.01 -26.23 -45.04
CA PHE A 371 -12.43 -26.34 -45.28
C PHE A 371 -13.23 -25.43 -44.39
N ASP A 372 -14.29 -24.93 -44.99
CA ASP A 372 -15.37 -24.22 -44.37
C ASP A 372 -16.68 -24.89 -44.80
N LEU A 373 -17.24 -25.69 -43.89
CA LEU A 373 -18.42 -26.53 -44.10
C LEU A 373 -19.35 -26.42 -42.89
N GLU A 374 -20.34 -25.53 -42.97
CA GLU A 374 -21.13 -25.09 -41.82
C GLU A 374 -22.53 -25.72 -41.70
N GLY A 375 -22.89 -26.69 -42.56
CA GLY A 375 -24.15 -27.45 -42.46
C GLY A 375 -24.19 -28.52 -41.34
N GLY A 376 -23.36 -28.37 -40.31
CA GLY A 376 -23.27 -29.27 -39.16
C GLY A 376 -22.93 -30.71 -39.56
N SER A 377 -23.64 -31.71 -39.02
CA SER A 377 -23.30 -33.13 -39.22
C SER A 377 -23.58 -33.68 -40.63
N TRP A 378 -24.21 -32.88 -41.50
CA TRP A 378 -24.70 -33.32 -42.80
C TRP A 378 -23.79 -32.88 -43.95
N ASP A 379 -23.01 -31.81 -43.73
CA ASP A 379 -22.00 -31.33 -44.67
C ASP A 379 -20.65 -31.92 -44.30
N LYS A 380 -20.04 -32.60 -45.27
CA LYS A 380 -18.82 -33.35 -45.02
C LYS A 380 -18.09 -33.67 -46.30
N PHE A 381 -16.83 -34.01 -46.15
CA PHE A 381 -16.08 -34.74 -47.15
C PHE A 381 -15.48 -36.04 -46.62
N GLU A 382 -15.20 -36.97 -47.54
CA GLU A 382 -14.67 -38.29 -47.25
C GLU A 382 -13.51 -38.63 -48.19
N ILE A 383 -12.50 -39.32 -47.66
CA ILE A 383 -11.41 -39.88 -48.45
C ILE A 383 -11.64 -41.38 -48.63
N GLN A 384 -11.58 -41.84 -49.87
CA GLN A 384 -11.79 -43.23 -50.26
C GLN A 384 -10.64 -43.73 -51.15
N VAL A 385 -10.46 -45.05 -51.22
CA VAL A 385 -9.46 -45.71 -52.07
C VAL A 385 -10.08 -46.85 -52.87
N SER A 386 -9.64 -47.03 -54.11
CA SER A 386 -10.08 -48.10 -55.00
C SER A 386 -8.93 -48.65 -55.84
N SER A 387 -9.01 -49.95 -56.20
CA SER A 387 -8.05 -50.61 -57.10
C SER A 387 -8.65 -50.90 -58.49
N ASP A 388 -9.96 -50.70 -58.66
CA ASP A 388 -10.73 -51.08 -59.86
C ASP A 388 -11.66 -49.96 -60.36
N ASN A 389 -11.71 -48.82 -59.66
CA ASN A 389 -12.63 -47.70 -59.91
C ASN A 389 -14.13 -48.08 -59.83
N ILE A 390 -14.45 -49.22 -59.20
CA ILE A 390 -15.82 -49.72 -59.02
C ILE A 390 -16.10 -49.91 -57.52
N SER A 391 -15.18 -50.56 -56.82
CA SER A 391 -15.24 -50.89 -55.40
C SER A 391 -14.43 -49.87 -54.61
N TRP A 392 -15.08 -49.12 -53.73
CA TRP A 392 -14.47 -48.03 -52.95
C TRP A 392 -14.43 -48.36 -51.46
N HIS A 393 -13.27 -48.19 -50.84
CA HIS A 393 -13.06 -48.36 -49.40
C HIS A 393 -12.90 -47.00 -48.74
N ARG A 394 -13.72 -46.71 -47.73
CA ARG A 394 -13.61 -45.49 -46.92
C ARG A 394 -12.35 -45.52 -46.07
N MET A 395 -11.62 -44.40 -46.03
CA MET A 395 -10.44 -44.19 -45.18
C MET A 395 -10.69 -43.18 -44.06
N SER A 396 -11.49 -42.14 -44.34
CA SER A 396 -11.91 -41.18 -43.32
C SER A 396 -12.85 -41.81 -42.27
N PRO A 397 -13.05 -41.16 -41.10
CA PRO A 397 -13.98 -41.62 -40.08
C PRO A 397 -15.42 -41.87 -40.60
N VAL A 398 -16.17 -42.68 -39.86
CA VAL A 398 -17.61 -42.87 -40.13
C VAL A 398 -18.34 -41.56 -39.87
N GLY A 399 -19.05 -41.05 -40.88
CA GLY A 399 -19.69 -39.74 -40.82
C GLY A 399 -18.92 -38.60 -41.50
N GLY A 400 -17.73 -38.85 -42.04
CA GLY A 400 -16.95 -37.86 -42.82
C GLY A 400 -16.23 -36.82 -41.96
N ILE A 401 -15.77 -35.75 -42.62
CA ILE A 401 -15.02 -34.64 -42.04
C ILE A 401 -15.69 -33.32 -42.48
N PRO A 402 -16.03 -32.40 -41.57
CA PRO A 402 -15.98 -32.56 -40.12
C PRO A 402 -17.01 -33.58 -39.61
N GLY A 403 -18.21 -33.63 -40.21
CA GLY A 403 -19.26 -34.58 -39.84
C GLY A 403 -19.72 -34.45 -38.37
N PRO A 404 -20.47 -35.43 -37.82
CA PRO A 404 -21.05 -35.34 -36.48
C PRO A 404 -20.05 -35.31 -35.32
N TYR A 405 -18.78 -35.61 -35.56
CA TYR A 405 -17.75 -35.71 -34.51
C TYR A 405 -16.60 -34.71 -34.67
N GLY A 406 -16.62 -33.90 -35.74
CA GLY A 406 -15.54 -32.97 -36.07
C GLY A 406 -14.22 -33.64 -36.48
N LEU A 407 -13.27 -32.80 -36.88
CA LEU A 407 -11.89 -33.17 -37.15
C LEU A 407 -10.99 -32.82 -35.97
N THR A 408 -10.41 -33.81 -35.30
CA THR A 408 -9.43 -33.54 -34.24
C THR A 408 -8.00 -33.48 -34.78
N VAL A 409 -7.38 -32.30 -34.74
CA VAL A 409 -5.96 -32.06 -35.09
C VAL A 409 -5.28 -31.35 -33.92
N GLY A 410 -4.12 -31.85 -33.48
CA GLY A 410 -3.32 -31.20 -32.42
C GLY A 410 -4.04 -31.04 -31.06
N GLY A 411 -5.09 -31.82 -30.79
CA GLY A 411 -5.91 -31.72 -29.58
C GLY A 411 -7.08 -30.73 -29.66
N ARG A 412 -7.24 -29.99 -30.76
CA ARG A 412 -8.41 -29.17 -31.07
C ARG A 412 -9.37 -29.97 -31.96
N THR A 413 -10.66 -29.97 -31.65
CA THR A 413 -11.70 -30.50 -32.54
C THR A 413 -12.32 -29.35 -33.33
N ILE A 414 -12.24 -29.47 -34.65
CA ILE A 414 -12.75 -28.50 -35.63
C ILE A 414 -14.10 -29.03 -36.13
N MET A 415 -15.14 -28.20 -36.03
CA MET A 415 -16.52 -28.63 -36.34
C MET A 415 -17.03 -28.13 -37.68
N GLU A 416 -16.57 -26.97 -38.16
CA GLU A 416 -17.18 -26.24 -39.28
C GLU A 416 -16.09 -25.59 -40.16
N ASP A 417 -15.26 -24.70 -39.59
CA ASP A 417 -14.15 -24.02 -40.29
C ASP A 417 -12.75 -24.33 -39.69
N THR A 418 -11.78 -24.64 -40.56
CA THR A 418 -10.37 -24.83 -40.20
C THR A 418 -9.59 -23.52 -39.99
N GLY A 419 -10.00 -22.41 -40.61
CA GLY A 419 -9.34 -21.11 -40.58
C GLY A 419 -7.96 -21.11 -41.26
N GLY A 420 -7.75 -22.01 -42.22
CA GLY A 420 -6.46 -22.26 -42.87
C GLY A 420 -6.11 -23.75 -42.99
N TRP A 421 -5.08 -24.02 -43.78
CA TRP A 421 -4.58 -25.36 -44.07
C TRP A 421 -4.21 -26.18 -42.83
N VAL A 422 -4.81 -27.37 -42.70
CA VAL A 422 -4.46 -28.39 -41.70
C VAL A 422 -4.04 -29.70 -42.37
N GLN A 423 -3.01 -30.35 -41.82
CA GLN A 423 -2.61 -31.68 -42.29
C GLN A 423 -3.47 -32.76 -41.66
N VAL A 424 -4.03 -33.65 -42.49
CA VAL A 424 -4.82 -34.80 -42.08
C VAL A 424 -4.18 -36.08 -42.60
N ALA A 425 -4.28 -37.16 -41.81
CA ALA A 425 -3.75 -38.45 -42.18
C ALA A 425 -4.72 -39.59 -41.83
N HIS A 426 -4.98 -40.49 -42.78
CA HIS A 426 -5.82 -41.67 -42.58
C HIS A 426 -5.05 -42.96 -42.89
N PRO A 427 -5.18 -44.02 -42.07
CA PRO A 427 -4.64 -45.32 -42.42
C PRO A 427 -5.43 -45.95 -43.57
N PHE A 428 -4.75 -46.72 -44.41
CA PHE A 428 -5.43 -47.52 -45.42
C PHE A 428 -6.26 -48.62 -44.72
N PRO A 429 -7.47 -48.94 -45.21
CA PRO A 429 -8.32 -49.95 -44.59
C PRO A 429 -7.69 -51.34 -44.67
N ALA A 430 -7.79 -52.14 -43.61
CA ALA A 430 -7.23 -53.50 -43.59
C ALA A 430 -7.81 -54.43 -44.67
N SER A 431 -8.98 -54.10 -45.23
CA SER A 431 -9.63 -54.82 -46.33
C SER A 431 -9.09 -54.44 -47.71
N PHE A 432 -8.28 -53.38 -47.83
CA PHE A 432 -7.68 -52.93 -49.08
C PHE A 432 -6.26 -53.47 -49.22
N ASN A 433 -5.96 -54.10 -50.37
CA ASN A 433 -4.62 -54.57 -50.69
C ASN A 433 -4.04 -53.71 -51.81
N ILE A 434 -2.80 -53.23 -51.63
CA ILE A 434 -2.09 -52.50 -52.69
C ILE A 434 -1.90 -53.44 -53.90
N PRO A 435 -2.37 -53.05 -55.10
CA PRO A 435 -2.20 -53.86 -56.31
C PRO A 435 -0.73 -54.12 -56.63
N ALA A 436 -0.42 -55.30 -57.19
CA ALA A 436 0.96 -55.68 -57.49
C ALA A 436 1.63 -54.79 -58.55
N ASN A 437 0.84 -54.14 -59.40
CA ASN A 437 1.31 -53.15 -60.39
C ASN A 437 1.46 -51.73 -59.79
N GLY A 438 1.10 -51.54 -58.52
CA GLY A 438 1.21 -50.26 -57.81
C GLY A 438 0.19 -49.20 -58.22
N SER A 439 -0.79 -49.54 -59.07
CA SER A 439 -1.79 -48.58 -59.57
C SER A 439 -3.07 -48.67 -58.76
N PHE A 440 -3.56 -47.53 -58.25
CA PHE A 440 -4.83 -47.41 -57.55
C PHE A 440 -5.34 -45.97 -57.66
N MET A 441 -6.53 -45.69 -57.12
CA MET A 441 -7.13 -44.36 -57.12
C MET A 441 -7.46 -43.93 -55.70
N LEU A 442 -7.23 -42.65 -55.43
CA LEU A 442 -7.77 -41.96 -54.26
C LEU A 442 -8.96 -41.12 -54.70
N ARG A 443 -9.95 -40.97 -53.83
CA ARG A 443 -11.12 -40.13 -54.09
C ARG A 443 -11.46 -39.28 -52.90
N VAL A 444 -11.72 -38.01 -53.14
CA VAL A 444 -12.34 -37.08 -52.20
C VAL A 444 -13.80 -36.91 -52.61
N VAL A 445 -14.73 -37.19 -51.73
CA VAL A 445 -16.17 -37.00 -51.96
C VAL A 445 -16.66 -35.90 -51.06
N VAL A 446 -17.32 -34.88 -51.60
CA VAL A 446 -17.99 -33.83 -50.82
C VAL A 446 -19.49 -34.07 -50.92
N GLU A 447 -20.16 -34.10 -49.78
CA GLU A 447 -21.61 -34.24 -49.65
C GLU A 447 -22.12 -33.05 -48.82
N THR A 448 -23.05 -32.27 -49.37
CA THR A 448 -23.72 -31.15 -48.70
C THR A 448 -25.24 -31.33 -48.72
N ASP A 449 -25.95 -30.74 -47.78
CA ASP A 449 -27.41 -30.86 -47.66
C ASP A 449 -28.20 -29.70 -48.32
N GLN A 450 -29.54 -29.68 -48.18
CA GLN A 450 -30.45 -28.68 -48.77
C GLN A 450 -31.13 -27.77 -47.74
N MET A 451 -30.62 -27.69 -46.50
CA MET A 451 -31.33 -26.99 -45.43
C MET A 451 -31.49 -25.47 -45.70
N PRO A 452 -32.73 -24.91 -45.69
CA PRO A 452 -32.97 -23.48 -45.93
C PRO A 452 -33.02 -22.62 -44.66
N SER A 453 -32.38 -23.01 -43.56
CA SER A 453 -32.37 -22.20 -42.33
C SER A 453 -31.00 -22.22 -41.65
N SER A 454 -30.29 -21.09 -41.76
CA SER A 454 -29.04 -20.70 -41.07
C SER A 454 -27.85 -21.64 -41.14
N GLY A 455 -27.79 -22.58 -42.10
CA GLY A 455 -26.68 -23.53 -42.31
C GLY A 455 -25.41 -22.94 -42.92
N TYR A 456 -25.10 -21.69 -42.60
CA TYR A 456 -23.96 -20.91 -43.09
C TYR A 456 -23.37 -20.04 -41.96
N GLY A 457 -23.33 -20.60 -40.73
CA GLY A 457 -22.52 -20.14 -39.58
C GLY A 457 -22.55 -18.68 -39.13
N GLY A 458 -23.40 -17.83 -39.71
CA GLY A 458 -23.42 -16.40 -39.43
C GLY A 458 -23.25 -15.56 -40.69
N ALA A 459 -22.18 -14.77 -40.75
CA ALA A 459 -21.90 -13.85 -41.84
C ALA A 459 -20.97 -14.50 -42.86
N LEU A 460 -21.51 -14.83 -44.04
CA LEU A 460 -20.80 -15.34 -45.21
C LEU A 460 -19.36 -14.78 -45.34
N ASP A 461 -18.37 -15.64 -45.17
CA ASP A 461 -16.94 -15.33 -45.23
C ASP A 461 -16.18 -16.24 -46.21
N PRO A 462 -16.38 -16.03 -47.53
CA PRO A 462 -15.74 -16.87 -48.55
C PRO A 462 -14.21 -16.87 -48.43
N PRO A 463 -13.55 -18.01 -48.71
CA PRO A 463 -14.06 -19.10 -49.53
C PRO A 463 -14.78 -20.22 -48.75
N GLU A 464 -15.95 -20.60 -49.27
CA GLU A 464 -16.86 -21.59 -48.69
C GLU A 464 -16.69 -22.94 -49.40
N GLY A 465 -16.33 -24.00 -48.68
CA GLY A 465 -16.17 -25.35 -49.23
C GLY A 465 -14.90 -26.07 -48.78
N VAL A 466 -14.32 -26.91 -49.65
CA VAL A 466 -13.17 -27.78 -49.31
C VAL A 466 -12.03 -27.60 -50.30
N PHE A 467 -10.89 -27.10 -49.82
CA PHE A 467 -9.60 -27.18 -50.52
C PHE A 467 -8.86 -28.46 -50.14
N ILE A 468 -8.14 -29.03 -51.12
CA ILE A 468 -7.25 -30.16 -50.90
C ILE A 468 -5.94 -29.97 -51.67
N ASP A 469 -4.83 -30.12 -50.96
CA ASP A 469 -3.47 -30.01 -51.50
C ASP A 469 -2.47 -30.97 -50.83
N ASP A 470 -1.25 -31.04 -51.35
CA ASP A 470 -0.09 -31.75 -50.77
C ASP A 470 -0.41 -33.20 -50.37
N PHE A 471 -1.02 -33.94 -51.30
CA PHE A 471 -1.31 -35.35 -51.11
C PHE A 471 -0.03 -36.18 -51.07
N SER A 472 0.01 -37.15 -50.16
CA SER A 472 1.06 -38.17 -50.13
C SER A 472 0.56 -39.50 -49.60
N VAL A 473 1.16 -40.57 -50.11
CA VAL A 473 0.95 -41.92 -49.61
C VAL A 473 2.27 -42.39 -49.02
N THR A 474 2.27 -42.73 -47.73
CA THR A 474 3.45 -43.24 -47.04
C THR A 474 3.29 -44.69 -46.65
N ARG A 475 4.42 -45.37 -46.48
CA ARG A 475 4.49 -46.73 -45.95
C ARG A 475 5.47 -46.80 -44.79
N THR A 476 5.02 -47.32 -43.66
CA THR A 476 5.88 -47.60 -42.50
C THR A 476 6.22 -49.09 -42.42
N VAL A 477 7.51 -49.42 -42.43
CA VAL A 477 8.04 -50.79 -42.27
C VAL A 477 9.11 -50.78 -41.19
N SER A 478 8.98 -51.64 -40.18
CA SER A 478 9.95 -51.77 -39.07
C SER A 478 10.29 -50.43 -38.39
N GLY A 479 9.33 -49.51 -38.29
CA GLY A 479 9.49 -48.20 -37.67
C GLY A 479 10.02 -47.09 -38.58
N PHE A 480 10.36 -47.38 -39.83
CA PHE A 480 10.79 -46.39 -40.83
C PHE A 480 9.64 -46.07 -41.77
N THR A 481 9.34 -44.78 -41.95
CA THR A 481 8.26 -44.28 -42.82
C THR A 481 8.85 -43.68 -44.10
N ASP A 482 8.50 -44.26 -45.24
CA ASP A 482 8.87 -43.76 -46.57
C ASP A 482 7.66 -43.12 -47.26
N THR A 483 7.86 -42.00 -47.96
CA THR A 483 6.87 -41.46 -48.91
C THR A 483 6.96 -42.24 -50.22
N MET A 484 5.88 -42.93 -50.58
CA MET A 484 5.81 -43.82 -51.74
C MET A 484 5.28 -43.13 -52.99
N TRP A 485 4.48 -42.08 -52.81
CA TRP A 485 3.94 -41.20 -53.83
C TRP A 485 3.55 -39.87 -53.16
N SER A 486 3.69 -38.77 -53.89
CA SER A 486 3.26 -37.45 -53.45
C SER A 486 2.89 -36.59 -54.64
N GLU A 487 1.97 -35.66 -54.43
CA GLU A 487 1.50 -34.69 -55.41
C GLU A 487 1.14 -33.39 -54.68
N ASN A 488 1.70 -32.27 -55.13
CA ASN A 488 1.48 -30.93 -54.55
C ASN A 488 0.59 -30.06 -55.44
N PHE A 489 -0.11 -30.71 -56.38
CA PHE A 489 -1.04 -30.12 -57.34
C PHE A 489 -0.60 -28.83 -58.04
N THR A 490 0.70 -28.63 -58.24
CA THR A 490 1.24 -27.64 -59.20
C THR A 490 0.69 -27.82 -60.62
N THR A 491 0.12 -29.00 -60.91
CA THR A 491 -0.74 -29.30 -62.05
C THR A 491 -2.00 -30.03 -61.58
N ASP A 492 -2.98 -30.26 -62.46
CA ASP A 492 -4.19 -31.04 -62.13
C ASP A 492 -3.93 -32.52 -61.76
N ALA A 493 -2.68 -32.99 -61.90
CA ALA A 493 -2.23 -34.35 -61.66
C ALA A 493 -2.98 -35.43 -62.45
N GLY A 494 -3.64 -35.04 -63.55
CA GLY A 494 -4.56 -35.91 -64.28
C GLY A 494 -5.74 -36.39 -63.44
N ALA A 495 -6.06 -35.69 -62.34
CA ALA A 495 -7.26 -35.94 -61.56
C ALA A 495 -8.50 -35.53 -62.36
N TRP A 496 -9.63 -36.14 -62.03
CA TRP A 496 -10.91 -35.83 -62.66
C TRP A 496 -12.03 -35.86 -61.64
N HIS A 497 -13.09 -35.12 -61.91
CA HIS A 497 -14.25 -35.05 -61.05
C HIS A 497 -15.54 -35.32 -61.82
N ASP A 498 -16.56 -35.80 -61.10
CA ASP A 498 -17.89 -36.06 -61.63
C ASP A 498 -18.92 -36.10 -60.49
N LEU A 499 -20.19 -35.98 -60.87
CA LEU A 499 -21.34 -36.09 -59.98
C LEU A 499 -21.56 -37.54 -59.55
N LEU A 500 -21.80 -37.77 -58.26
CA LEU A 500 -22.20 -39.08 -57.75
C LEU A 500 -23.72 -39.28 -57.83
N PRO A 501 -24.20 -40.55 -57.92
CA PRO A 501 -25.62 -40.83 -57.99
C PRO A 501 -26.38 -40.26 -56.78
N GLY A 502 -27.33 -39.36 -57.05
CA GLY A 502 -28.16 -38.74 -56.02
C GLY A 502 -27.79 -37.29 -55.68
N GLY A 503 -26.68 -36.75 -56.18
CA GLY A 503 -26.35 -35.32 -56.06
C GLY A 503 -26.97 -34.46 -57.15
N SER A 504 -27.02 -33.15 -56.90
CA SER A 504 -27.47 -32.14 -57.86
C SER A 504 -26.35 -31.27 -58.44
N TYR A 505 -25.23 -31.13 -57.73
CA TYR A 505 -24.11 -30.26 -58.13
C TYR A 505 -22.74 -30.92 -57.99
N ASP A 506 -21.85 -30.56 -58.92
CA ASP A 506 -20.41 -30.81 -58.87
C ASP A 506 -19.70 -29.45 -58.95
N GLN A 507 -19.04 -29.06 -57.86
CA GLN A 507 -18.32 -27.80 -57.75
C GLN A 507 -16.80 -27.99 -57.67
N TRP A 508 -16.29 -29.19 -57.96
CA TRP A 508 -14.85 -29.40 -58.03
C TRP A 508 -14.26 -28.56 -59.16
N GLN A 509 -13.18 -27.86 -58.84
CA GLN A 509 -12.41 -27.05 -59.78
C GLN A 509 -10.93 -27.08 -59.40
N TYR A 510 -10.07 -27.07 -60.41
CA TYR A 510 -8.64 -26.92 -60.23
C TYR A 510 -8.28 -25.43 -60.25
N LEU A 511 -7.58 -24.98 -59.22
CA LEU A 511 -7.19 -23.58 -59.04
C LEU A 511 -5.67 -23.48 -59.10
N SER A 512 -5.12 -22.81 -60.11
CA SER A 512 -3.66 -22.66 -60.31
C SER A 512 -3.01 -21.54 -59.51
N ASN A 513 -3.80 -20.76 -58.75
CA ASN A 513 -3.34 -19.57 -58.01
C ASN A 513 -3.56 -19.72 -56.50
N TRP A 514 -4.04 -20.89 -56.07
CA TRP A 514 -4.31 -21.24 -54.67
C TRP A 514 -3.53 -22.52 -54.37
N GLY A 515 -3.09 -22.69 -53.14
CA GLY A 515 -2.34 -23.87 -52.73
C GLY A 515 -1.74 -23.69 -51.34
N ASN A 516 -1.38 -24.81 -50.73
CA ASN A 516 -0.62 -24.83 -49.50
C ASN A 516 0.84 -24.43 -49.78
N ASN A 517 1.49 -23.81 -48.81
CA ASN A 517 2.91 -23.38 -48.90
C ASN A 517 3.26 -22.49 -50.11
N GLY A 518 2.28 -21.79 -50.70
CA GLY A 518 2.49 -20.86 -51.80
C GLY A 518 3.28 -19.60 -51.42
N PRO A 519 3.43 -18.64 -52.36
CA PRO A 519 4.16 -17.42 -52.10
C PRO A 519 3.50 -16.60 -51.00
N TYR A 520 4.32 -16.04 -50.11
CA TYR A 520 3.90 -15.19 -49.02
C TYR A 520 4.79 -13.95 -48.92
N GLN A 521 4.20 -12.82 -48.51
CA GLN A 521 4.90 -11.58 -48.25
C GLN A 521 4.29 -10.85 -47.05
N SER A 522 5.15 -10.37 -46.16
CA SER A 522 4.86 -9.28 -45.22
C SER A 522 5.61 -8.03 -45.62
N SER A 523 4.94 -6.89 -45.55
CA SER A 523 5.56 -5.58 -45.78
C SER A 523 5.16 -4.55 -44.72
N TRP A 524 6.09 -3.65 -44.43
CA TRP A 524 5.92 -2.52 -43.51
C TRP A 524 6.41 -1.24 -44.17
N SER A 525 5.47 -0.38 -44.54
CA SER A 525 5.72 0.97 -45.09
C SER A 525 5.65 2.07 -44.02
N PHE A 526 5.28 1.74 -42.79
CA PHE A 526 5.09 2.69 -41.67
C PHE A 526 4.01 3.78 -41.84
N GLU A 527 3.31 3.85 -42.98
CA GLU A 527 2.30 4.88 -43.28
C GLU A 527 1.12 4.94 -42.30
N ASN A 528 0.84 3.85 -41.59
CA ASN A 528 -0.27 3.76 -40.63
C ASN A 528 0.14 4.16 -39.20
N ALA A 529 1.23 4.93 -39.03
CA ALA A 529 1.68 5.38 -37.72
C ALA A 529 0.68 6.39 -37.12
N PRO A 530 0.08 6.10 -35.94
CA PRO A 530 -0.83 7.01 -35.29
C PRO A 530 -0.07 8.20 -34.70
N LEU A 531 -0.79 9.32 -34.58
CA LEU A 531 -0.42 10.40 -33.69
C LEU A 531 -0.87 10.03 -32.26
N ILE A 532 0.06 10.07 -31.31
CA ILE A 532 -0.18 9.75 -29.91
C ILE A 532 0.46 10.83 -29.03
N ALA A 533 -0.20 11.19 -27.93
CA ALA A 533 0.34 12.15 -26.97
C ALA A 533 1.67 11.68 -26.36
N ASP A 534 2.57 12.62 -26.08
CA ASP A 534 3.90 12.27 -25.57
C ASP A 534 3.86 11.57 -24.20
N GLY A 535 4.53 10.42 -24.12
CA GLY A 535 4.55 9.57 -22.92
C GLY A 535 3.38 8.60 -22.82
N TRP A 536 2.35 8.76 -23.65
CA TRP A 536 1.22 7.84 -23.74
C TRP A 536 1.49 6.72 -24.73
N SER A 537 0.81 5.59 -24.56
CA SER A 537 0.83 4.48 -25.50
C SER A 537 -0.55 3.85 -25.64
N VAL A 538 -0.79 3.22 -26.78
CA VAL A 538 -2.04 2.50 -27.04
C VAL A 538 -1.70 1.04 -27.33
N HIS A 539 -2.43 0.14 -26.68
CA HIS A 539 -2.33 -1.30 -26.92
C HIS A 539 -3.71 -1.85 -27.22
N THR A 540 -3.89 -2.41 -28.42
CA THR A 540 -5.18 -2.88 -28.92
C THR A 540 -5.11 -4.37 -29.23
N PRO A 541 -5.44 -5.23 -28.24
CA PRO A 541 -5.56 -6.66 -28.48
C PRO A 541 -6.52 -7.05 -29.61
N SER A 542 -7.66 -6.35 -29.76
CA SER A 542 -8.62 -6.60 -30.84
C SER A 542 -9.49 -5.38 -31.15
N GLY A 543 -10.03 -5.32 -32.37
CA GLY A 543 -10.97 -4.29 -32.80
C GLY A 543 -10.34 -2.89 -32.93
N GLN A 544 -11.05 -1.85 -32.48
CA GLN A 544 -10.66 -0.46 -32.68
C GLN A 544 -9.59 0.02 -31.69
N SER A 545 -8.63 0.79 -32.18
CA SER A 545 -7.63 1.50 -31.39
C SER A 545 -8.16 2.84 -30.86
N TRP A 546 -7.68 3.26 -29.69
CA TRP A 546 -7.82 4.65 -29.24
C TRP A 546 -7.19 5.60 -30.28
N ALA A 547 -7.84 6.73 -30.54
CA ALA A 547 -7.38 7.72 -31.50
C ALA A 547 -7.29 9.11 -30.83
N PHE A 548 -6.20 9.82 -31.12
CA PHE A 548 -5.99 11.19 -30.68
C PHE A 548 -6.36 12.16 -31.80
N GLY A 549 -7.10 13.22 -31.48
CA GLY A 549 -7.44 14.24 -32.46
C GLY A 549 -8.61 15.12 -32.07
N ASN A 550 -9.11 15.86 -33.06
CA ASN A 550 -10.24 16.76 -32.90
C ASN A 550 -11.57 16.00 -32.93
N VAL A 551 -12.55 16.49 -32.18
CA VAL A 551 -13.96 16.11 -32.34
C VAL A 551 -14.68 17.07 -33.30
N SER A 552 -15.80 16.62 -33.87
CA SER A 552 -16.59 17.41 -34.81
C SER A 552 -18.07 17.35 -34.49
N ASN A 553 -18.72 18.52 -34.37
CA ASN A 553 -20.17 18.59 -34.21
C ASN A 553 -20.95 18.17 -35.47
N ALA A 554 -20.28 17.97 -36.61
CA ALA A 554 -20.92 17.57 -37.87
C ALA A 554 -21.16 16.05 -37.98
N SER A 555 -20.46 15.22 -37.21
CA SER A 555 -20.58 13.77 -37.25
C SER A 555 -21.90 13.25 -36.67
N GLY A 556 -22.47 13.98 -35.71
CA GLY A 556 -23.57 13.52 -34.88
C GLY A 556 -23.17 12.54 -33.76
N TRP A 557 -21.89 12.15 -33.69
CA TRP A 557 -21.31 11.21 -32.72
C TRP A 557 -20.33 11.95 -31.80
N GLY A 558 -20.36 11.61 -30.51
CA GLY A 558 -19.48 12.18 -29.51
C GLY A 558 -19.83 13.61 -29.08
N PRO A 559 -19.04 14.17 -28.15
CA PRO A 559 -19.10 15.57 -27.74
C PRO A 559 -18.77 16.53 -28.89
N SER A 560 -19.29 17.75 -28.83
CA SER A 560 -19.05 18.77 -29.87
C SER A 560 -17.74 19.54 -29.72
N ALA A 561 -17.10 19.46 -28.55
CA ALA A 561 -15.81 20.06 -28.22
C ALA A 561 -15.17 19.35 -27.03
N TRP A 562 -13.85 19.40 -26.92
CA TRP A 562 -13.07 18.97 -25.76
C TRP A 562 -13.22 19.96 -24.60
N PRO A 563 -13.07 19.51 -23.33
CA PRO A 563 -13.14 20.39 -22.17
C PRO A 563 -11.95 21.37 -22.12
N SER A 564 -10.80 21.00 -22.69
CA SER A 564 -9.67 21.89 -22.92
C SER A 564 -9.18 21.78 -24.38
N GLY A 565 -8.41 22.79 -24.82
CA GLY A 565 -7.71 22.74 -26.11
C GLY A 565 -8.56 22.38 -27.34
N GLN A 566 -7.98 21.57 -28.24
CA GLN A 566 -8.60 21.12 -29.50
C GLN A 566 -8.43 19.62 -29.75
N VAL A 567 -7.58 18.93 -28.99
CA VAL A 567 -7.21 17.52 -29.16
C VAL A 567 -7.47 16.78 -27.86
N GLY A 568 -8.05 15.60 -27.97
CA GLY A 568 -8.17 14.66 -26.87
C GLY A 568 -8.11 13.25 -27.42
N VAL A 569 -8.49 12.26 -26.61
CA VAL A 569 -8.41 10.85 -27.00
C VAL A 569 -9.76 10.16 -26.89
N ALA A 570 -10.12 9.37 -27.92
CA ALA A 570 -11.40 8.69 -27.95
C ALA A 570 -11.41 7.33 -28.66
N MET A 571 -12.40 6.52 -28.32
CA MET A 571 -12.83 5.34 -29.06
C MET A 571 -13.81 5.75 -30.17
N GLY A 572 -13.26 6.28 -31.28
CA GLY A 572 -14.02 6.85 -32.39
C GLY A 572 -14.25 8.36 -32.21
N LEU A 573 -13.35 9.19 -32.76
CA LEU A 573 -13.38 10.66 -32.58
C LEU A 573 -14.61 11.34 -33.21
N ASP A 574 -15.03 10.87 -34.38
CA ASP A 574 -16.08 11.46 -35.20
C ASP A 574 -17.05 10.39 -35.76
N ASN A 575 -17.04 9.20 -35.18
CA ASN A 575 -17.89 8.09 -35.56
C ASN A 575 -18.21 7.24 -34.34
N ARG A 576 -19.09 6.25 -34.50
CA ARG A 576 -19.35 5.27 -33.45
C ARG A 576 -18.09 4.46 -33.13
N HIS A 577 -18.00 3.96 -31.91
CA HIS A 577 -17.00 2.94 -31.58
C HIS A 577 -17.26 1.66 -32.41
N ALA A 578 -16.25 0.85 -32.68
CA ALA A 578 -16.43 -0.40 -33.43
C ALA A 578 -16.84 -1.56 -32.51
N ALA A 579 -17.63 -2.50 -33.03
CA ALA A 579 -17.89 -3.79 -32.38
C ALA A 579 -16.59 -4.61 -32.19
N ASN A 580 -16.63 -5.56 -31.25
CA ASN A 580 -15.54 -6.49 -30.91
C ASN A 580 -14.21 -5.83 -30.54
N SER A 581 -14.27 -4.68 -29.86
CA SER A 581 -13.07 -3.93 -29.48
C SER A 581 -12.61 -4.30 -28.08
N TRP A 582 -11.31 -4.51 -27.91
CA TRP A 582 -10.64 -4.55 -26.62
C TRP A 582 -9.35 -3.75 -26.75
N SER A 583 -9.31 -2.59 -26.09
CA SER A 583 -8.27 -1.59 -26.35
C SER A 583 -7.91 -0.80 -25.10
N HIS A 584 -6.64 -0.45 -24.99
CA HIS A 584 -6.05 0.16 -23.81
C HIS A 584 -5.32 1.45 -24.14
N LEU A 585 -5.66 2.53 -23.44
CA LEU A 585 -4.89 3.77 -23.40
C LEU A 585 -4.06 3.77 -22.11
N ILE A 586 -2.73 3.84 -22.24
CA ILE A 586 -1.78 3.68 -21.13
C ILE A 586 -1.01 4.99 -20.95
N SER A 587 -1.01 5.51 -19.72
CA SER A 587 -0.35 6.76 -19.34
C SER A 587 1.17 6.58 -19.17
N PRO A 588 1.94 7.69 -19.12
CA PRO A 588 3.26 7.67 -18.50
C PRO A 588 3.19 7.32 -17.00
N SER A 589 4.35 7.15 -16.39
CA SER A 589 4.46 6.90 -14.95
C SER A 589 4.39 8.21 -14.13
N TYR A 590 3.66 8.18 -13.01
CA TYR A 590 3.50 9.28 -12.07
C TYR A 590 4.04 8.89 -10.69
N HIS A 591 4.98 9.66 -10.17
CA HIS A 591 5.51 9.46 -8.82
C HIS A 591 4.57 10.05 -7.77
N ILE A 592 4.13 9.23 -6.81
CA ILE A 592 3.35 9.71 -5.65
C ILE A 592 4.29 9.77 -4.44
N PRO A 593 4.58 10.95 -3.87
CA PRO A 593 5.40 11.03 -2.67
C PRO A 593 4.79 10.25 -1.51
N LEU A 594 5.64 9.59 -0.73
CA LEU A 594 5.20 8.80 0.42
C LEU A 594 4.46 9.68 1.43
N GLY A 595 3.22 9.29 1.78
CA GLY A 595 2.39 10.01 2.76
C GLY A 595 1.68 11.25 2.20
N ALA A 596 1.77 11.51 0.91
CA ALA A 596 1.03 12.59 0.25
C ALA A 596 -0.46 12.23 0.07
N SER A 597 -1.30 13.27 0.01
CA SER A 597 -2.68 13.16 -0.46
C SER A 597 -2.68 13.30 -1.98
N ALA A 598 -3.05 12.23 -2.70
CA ALA A 598 -2.97 12.17 -4.15
C ALA A 598 -4.27 11.64 -4.76
N ARG A 599 -4.62 12.12 -5.96
CA ARG A 599 -5.83 11.72 -6.67
C ARG A 599 -5.55 11.50 -8.15
N VAL A 600 -6.19 10.50 -8.74
CA VAL A 600 -6.38 10.46 -10.20
C VAL A 600 -7.44 11.51 -10.54
N SER A 601 -7.24 12.26 -11.61
CA SER A 601 -8.17 13.29 -12.07
C SER A 601 -8.22 13.27 -13.59
N PHE A 602 -9.44 13.27 -14.14
CA PHE A 602 -9.67 13.32 -15.59
C PHE A 602 -11.08 13.78 -15.91
N ASP A 603 -11.24 14.36 -17.10
CA ASP A 603 -12.53 14.63 -17.69
C ASP A 603 -12.85 13.53 -18.70
N HIS A 604 -14.08 12.99 -18.66
CA HIS A 604 -14.52 12.03 -19.68
C HIS A 604 -15.98 12.22 -20.09
N TYR A 605 -16.29 11.76 -21.29
CA TYR A 605 -17.65 11.46 -21.73
C TYR A 605 -17.68 10.03 -22.27
N ILE A 606 -18.66 9.24 -21.87
CA ILE A 606 -18.82 7.88 -22.36
C ILE A 606 -20.27 7.59 -22.69
N CYS A 607 -20.45 6.85 -23.78
CA CYS A 607 -21.72 6.28 -24.18
C CYS A 607 -21.50 4.94 -24.88
N ALA A 608 -21.97 3.88 -24.24
CA ALA A 608 -21.86 2.50 -24.69
C ALA A 608 -23.16 1.71 -24.37
N GLU A 609 -23.25 0.45 -24.81
CA GLU A 609 -24.39 -0.40 -24.49
C GLU A 609 -24.43 -0.78 -23.02
N VAL A 610 -25.48 -0.33 -22.34
CA VAL A 610 -25.62 -0.43 -20.88
C VAL A 610 -25.49 -1.87 -20.39
N GLY A 611 -24.47 -2.13 -19.57
CA GLY A 611 -24.18 -3.43 -18.97
C GLY A 611 -23.55 -4.49 -19.91
N TRP A 612 -23.28 -4.14 -21.17
CA TRP A 612 -22.60 -4.99 -22.17
C TRP A 612 -21.23 -4.42 -22.53
N ASP A 613 -21.21 -3.14 -22.91
CA ASP A 613 -20.05 -2.42 -23.42
C ASP A 613 -19.69 -1.27 -22.50
N GLY A 614 -18.41 -0.96 -22.40
CA GLY A 614 -17.97 0.10 -21.50
C GLY A 614 -16.48 0.08 -21.23
N GLY A 615 -16.09 0.86 -20.23
CA GLY A 615 -14.69 1.03 -19.90
C GLY A 615 -14.40 1.12 -18.41
N ALA A 616 -13.17 0.79 -18.04
CA ALA A 616 -12.69 0.84 -16.66
C ALA A 616 -11.25 1.35 -16.57
N LEU A 617 -10.92 1.90 -15.40
CA LEU A 617 -9.57 2.36 -15.06
C LEU A 617 -8.80 1.23 -14.36
N TYR A 618 -7.58 0.99 -14.81
CA TYR A 618 -6.62 0.09 -14.18
C TYR A 618 -5.39 0.86 -13.72
N THR A 619 -4.74 0.38 -12.66
CA THR A 619 -3.46 0.91 -12.17
C THR A 619 -2.38 -0.17 -12.16
N SER A 620 -1.12 0.26 -12.28
CA SER A 620 0.08 -0.57 -12.18
C SER A 620 1.15 0.14 -11.37
N ILE A 621 1.88 -0.60 -10.52
CA ILE A 621 3.05 -0.14 -9.75
C ILE A 621 4.35 -0.84 -10.17
N ASP A 622 4.29 -1.62 -11.25
CA ASP A 622 5.38 -2.49 -11.74
C ASP A 622 5.68 -2.23 -13.22
N ASN A 623 5.60 -0.95 -13.61
CA ASN A 623 5.88 -0.45 -14.95
C ASN A 623 5.07 -1.18 -16.05
N GLY A 624 3.78 -1.44 -15.77
CA GLY A 624 2.84 -2.06 -16.71
C GLY A 624 2.96 -3.57 -16.85
N THR A 625 3.76 -4.24 -16.01
CA THR A 625 3.91 -5.71 -16.02
C THR A 625 2.62 -6.40 -15.57
N SER A 626 1.96 -5.86 -14.55
CA SER A 626 0.65 -6.29 -14.08
C SER A 626 -0.28 -5.10 -13.87
N TRP A 627 -1.59 -5.34 -14.01
CA TRP A 627 -2.62 -4.31 -13.96
C TRP A 627 -3.75 -4.76 -13.05
N GLN A 628 -4.18 -3.88 -12.14
CA GLN A 628 -5.31 -4.09 -11.24
C GLN A 628 -6.43 -3.11 -11.59
N ILE A 629 -7.67 -3.59 -11.62
CA ILE A 629 -8.82 -2.70 -11.81
C ILE A 629 -8.96 -1.81 -10.58
N TYR A 630 -9.12 -0.51 -10.81
CA TYR A 630 -9.21 0.50 -9.77
C TYR A 630 -10.66 0.94 -9.54
N GLY A 631 -10.98 1.40 -8.34
CA GLY A 631 -12.25 2.07 -8.02
C GLY A 631 -13.47 1.17 -7.85
N GLN A 632 -13.30 -0.17 -7.77
CA GLN A 632 -14.42 -1.11 -7.58
C GLN A 632 -15.17 -0.92 -6.25
N ASP A 633 -14.45 -0.47 -5.20
CA ASP A 633 -15.01 -0.25 -3.87
C ASP A 633 -15.35 1.22 -3.59
N ILE A 634 -15.17 2.12 -4.57
CA ILE A 634 -15.44 3.55 -4.41
C ILE A 634 -16.91 3.82 -4.78
N PRO A 635 -17.76 4.26 -3.84
CA PRO A 635 -19.17 4.50 -4.13
C PRO A 635 -19.35 5.53 -5.25
N GLN A 636 -20.19 5.21 -6.23
CA GLN A 636 -20.52 6.07 -7.37
C GLN A 636 -19.34 6.44 -8.28
N PHE A 637 -18.21 5.72 -8.19
CA PHE A 637 -17.08 5.94 -9.09
C PHE A 637 -17.41 5.49 -10.52
N TYR A 638 -18.10 4.35 -10.65
CA TYR A 638 -18.57 3.77 -11.90
C TYR A 638 -20.09 3.92 -12.09
N ASP A 639 -20.57 3.68 -13.31
CA ASP A 639 -21.99 3.80 -13.63
C ASP A 639 -22.78 2.58 -13.15
N VAL A 640 -22.36 1.38 -13.56
CA VAL A 640 -23.09 0.13 -13.27
C VAL A 640 -22.13 -1.07 -13.26
N GLN A 641 -22.56 -2.15 -12.62
CA GLN A 641 -21.88 -3.44 -12.69
C GLN A 641 -22.37 -4.25 -13.89
N HIS A 642 -21.45 -4.76 -14.72
CA HIS A 642 -21.78 -5.50 -15.93
C HIS A 642 -22.08 -6.97 -15.63
N TRP A 643 -23.25 -7.46 -16.05
CA TRP A 643 -23.70 -8.84 -15.81
C TRP A 643 -24.17 -9.58 -17.07
N ASN A 644 -24.14 -8.93 -18.23
CA ASN A 644 -24.84 -9.45 -19.39
C ASN A 644 -23.96 -10.34 -20.28
N ASN A 645 -22.65 -10.08 -20.34
CA ASN A 645 -21.72 -10.79 -21.20
C ASN A 645 -20.62 -11.53 -20.39
N PRO A 646 -20.75 -12.85 -20.15
CA PRO A 646 -19.73 -13.66 -19.46
C PRO A 646 -18.37 -13.74 -20.17
N GLN A 647 -18.31 -13.38 -21.46
CA GLN A 647 -17.06 -13.35 -22.23
C GLN A 647 -16.36 -11.98 -22.16
N SER A 648 -17.04 -10.96 -21.65
CA SER A 648 -16.44 -9.63 -21.45
C SER A 648 -15.38 -9.68 -20.34
N PRO A 649 -14.19 -9.05 -20.53
CA PRO A 649 -13.22 -8.83 -19.47
C PRO A 649 -13.78 -8.01 -18.29
N LEU A 650 -14.89 -7.29 -18.49
CA LEU A 650 -15.58 -6.49 -17.47
C LEU A 650 -16.75 -7.24 -16.82
N TYR A 651 -16.94 -8.55 -17.09
CA TYR A 651 -17.99 -9.35 -16.47
C TYR A 651 -17.85 -9.38 -14.94
N GLN A 652 -18.94 -9.05 -14.24
CA GLN A 652 -19.03 -8.87 -12.77
C GLN A 652 -18.19 -7.72 -12.21
N GLN A 653 -17.65 -6.85 -13.07
CA GLN A 653 -16.92 -5.65 -12.65
C GLN A 653 -17.83 -4.43 -12.78
N TRP A 654 -17.57 -3.42 -11.96
CA TRP A 654 -18.10 -2.07 -12.13
C TRP A 654 -17.35 -1.37 -13.26
N ALA A 655 -18.10 -0.72 -14.16
CA ALA A 655 -17.56 -0.02 -15.32
C ALA A 655 -18.37 1.25 -15.63
N TRP A 656 -17.77 2.12 -16.45
CA TRP A 656 -18.48 3.24 -17.07
C TRP A 656 -19.09 2.76 -18.39
N ASP A 657 -20.35 3.08 -18.61
CA ASP A 657 -21.09 2.80 -19.84
C ASP A 657 -21.97 3.98 -20.30
N GLY A 658 -22.04 5.04 -19.49
CA GLY A 658 -22.82 6.25 -19.75
C GLY A 658 -24.24 6.20 -19.17
N SER A 659 -24.64 5.14 -18.46
CA SER A 659 -25.99 4.99 -17.93
C SER A 659 -26.35 5.98 -16.83
N ASN A 660 -25.38 6.45 -16.03
CA ASN A 660 -25.59 7.46 -14.98
C ASN A 660 -25.32 8.92 -15.43
N GLN A 661 -25.05 9.16 -16.71
CA GLN A 661 -24.85 10.51 -17.27
C GLN A 661 -26.07 11.44 -16.98
N LYS A 662 -25.81 12.71 -16.65
CA LYS A 662 -26.84 13.70 -16.26
C LYS A 662 -27.89 13.88 -17.37
N GLY A 663 -29.09 13.33 -17.18
CA GLY A 663 -30.23 13.54 -18.09
C GLY A 663 -30.89 12.29 -18.66
N GLY A 664 -30.46 11.09 -18.26
CA GLY A 664 -31.19 9.83 -18.54
C GLY A 664 -30.84 9.16 -19.88
N GLY A 665 -29.58 9.25 -20.32
CA GLY A 665 -29.02 8.45 -21.41
C GLY A 665 -28.19 9.25 -22.43
N CYS A 666 -27.46 8.51 -23.26
CA CYS A 666 -26.51 8.98 -24.27
C CYS A 666 -26.98 10.06 -25.27
N THR A 667 -28.29 10.15 -25.52
CA THR A 667 -28.83 10.86 -26.69
C THR A 667 -29.16 12.34 -26.43
N SER A 668 -29.15 12.78 -25.17
CA SER A 668 -29.62 14.13 -24.79
C SER A 668 -28.53 15.04 -24.26
N ASN A 669 -27.53 14.49 -23.56
CA ASN A 669 -26.44 15.26 -22.97
C ASN A 669 -25.09 14.58 -23.28
N LYS A 670 -24.22 15.29 -24.00
CA LYS A 670 -22.87 14.84 -24.40
C LYS A 670 -21.76 15.68 -23.78
N SER A 671 -22.01 16.23 -22.59
CA SER A 671 -21.01 17.01 -21.84
C SER A 671 -20.06 16.07 -21.09
N PHE A 672 -18.82 16.52 -20.94
CA PHE A 672 -17.84 15.83 -20.10
C PHE A 672 -18.23 15.92 -18.62
N SER A 673 -17.97 14.84 -17.89
CA SER A 673 -17.98 14.78 -16.44
C SER A 673 -16.55 14.71 -15.91
N HIS A 674 -16.32 15.37 -14.78
CA HIS A 674 -15.06 15.32 -14.05
C HIS A 674 -15.08 14.14 -13.07
N VAL A 675 -13.99 13.36 -13.04
CA VAL A 675 -13.82 12.21 -12.15
C VAL A 675 -12.55 12.36 -11.34
N GLU A 676 -12.66 12.14 -10.02
CA GLU A 676 -11.51 12.01 -9.13
C GLU A 676 -11.58 10.70 -8.33
N GLY A 677 -10.41 10.14 -8.00
CA GLY A 677 -10.30 8.97 -7.13
C GLY A 677 -9.04 9.03 -6.28
N ASP A 678 -9.14 8.64 -5.01
CA ASP A 678 -8.02 8.68 -4.06
C ASP A 678 -6.92 7.64 -4.36
N LEU A 679 -5.71 8.14 -4.61
CA LEU A 679 -4.50 7.36 -4.86
C LEU A 679 -3.48 7.45 -3.71
N SER A 680 -3.83 8.06 -2.59
CA SER A 680 -2.91 8.28 -1.45
C SER A 680 -2.32 6.99 -0.88
N SER A 681 -3.02 5.87 -1.04
CA SER A 681 -2.54 4.53 -0.64
C SER A 681 -1.34 4.02 -1.47
N PHE A 682 -1.08 4.60 -2.64
CA PHE A 682 0.08 4.31 -3.48
C PHE A 682 1.30 5.17 -3.15
N GLY A 683 1.27 5.94 -2.05
CA GLY A 683 2.39 6.77 -1.63
C GLY A 683 3.72 6.02 -1.57
N GLY A 684 4.76 6.58 -2.18
CA GLY A 684 6.10 6.00 -2.30
C GLY A 684 6.31 5.17 -3.57
N HIS A 685 5.27 4.97 -4.39
CA HIS A 685 5.35 4.23 -5.64
C HIS A 685 5.20 5.14 -6.87
N ASP A 686 5.76 4.64 -7.97
CA ASP A 686 5.52 5.13 -9.32
C ASP A 686 4.33 4.37 -9.89
N ILE A 687 3.28 5.09 -10.27
CA ILE A 687 2.04 4.49 -10.77
C ILE A 687 1.85 4.74 -12.26
N MET A 688 1.22 3.82 -12.98
CA MET A 688 0.72 4.02 -14.33
C MET A 688 -0.81 3.81 -14.34
N LEU A 689 -1.50 4.56 -15.19
CA LEU A 689 -2.93 4.48 -15.42
C LEU A 689 -3.19 3.79 -16.76
N ARG A 690 -4.24 2.95 -16.83
CA ARG A 690 -4.70 2.34 -18.08
C ARG A 690 -6.22 2.37 -18.19
N PHE A 691 -6.71 3.11 -19.16
CA PHE A 691 -8.12 3.15 -19.52
C PHE A 691 -8.40 2.06 -20.54
N SER A 692 -9.24 1.09 -20.17
CA SER A 692 -9.54 -0.08 -21.02
C SER A 692 -10.99 -0.03 -21.46
N PHE A 693 -11.25 -0.15 -22.76
CA PHE A 693 -12.59 -0.14 -23.34
C PHE A 693 -12.89 -1.48 -24.01
N PHE A 694 -14.06 -2.04 -23.74
CA PHE A 694 -14.58 -3.27 -24.31
C PHE A 694 -15.90 -3.01 -25.04
N SER A 695 -16.06 -3.60 -26.23
CA SER A 695 -17.35 -3.74 -26.92
C SER A 695 -17.56 -5.15 -27.47
N ASP A 696 -18.81 -5.61 -27.48
CA ASP A 696 -19.19 -6.89 -28.07
C ASP A 696 -19.59 -6.78 -29.55
N THR A 697 -20.23 -7.81 -30.10
CA THR A 697 -20.63 -7.88 -31.52
C THR A 697 -21.81 -6.99 -31.90
N PHE A 698 -22.53 -6.41 -30.94
CA PHE A 698 -23.83 -5.78 -31.16
C PHE A 698 -23.91 -4.38 -30.54
N ILE A 699 -24.59 -3.46 -31.25
CA ILE A 699 -24.93 -2.09 -30.81
C ILE A 699 -23.73 -1.18 -30.53
N GLU A 700 -23.32 -0.45 -31.56
CA GLU A 700 -22.34 0.61 -31.45
C GLU A 700 -22.97 1.98 -31.14
N MET A 701 -22.30 2.74 -30.28
CA MET A 701 -22.68 4.11 -29.86
C MET A 701 -21.49 5.07 -29.94
N ASP A 702 -21.59 6.27 -29.35
CA ASP A 702 -20.58 7.32 -29.47
C ASP A 702 -19.17 6.90 -29.01
N GLY A 703 -19.05 5.99 -28.04
CA GLY A 703 -17.75 5.53 -27.50
C GLY A 703 -17.33 6.27 -26.23
N TRP A 704 -16.03 6.24 -25.92
CA TRP A 704 -15.44 6.86 -24.73
C TRP A 704 -14.39 7.91 -25.12
N TYR A 705 -14.49 9.10 -24.53
CA TYR A 705 -13.68 10.28 -24.78
C TYR A 705 -13.04 10.72 -23.45
N ILE A 706 -11.74 11.02 -23.44
CA ILE A 706 -10.96 11.38 -22.25
C ILE A 706 -10.11 12.62 -22.57
N ASP A 707 -10.01 13.53 -21.60
CA ASP A 707 -9.14 14.71 -21.64
C ASP A 707 -8.74 15.13 -20.20
N ASN A 708 -7.80 16.07 -20.04
CA ASN A 708 -7.31 16.62 -18.78
C ASN A 708 -6.93 15.53 -17.76
N VAL A 709 -6.20 14.52 -18.20
CA VAL A 709 -5.99 13.27 -17.44
C VAL A 709 -4.63 13.23 -16.76
N GLY A 710 -4.60 12.80 -15.50
CA GLY A 710 -3.36 12.48 -14.82
C GLY A 710 -3.51 12.33 -13.31
N VAL A 711 -2.45 12.68 -12.59
CA VAL A 711 -2.36 12.55 -11.13
C VAL A 711 -2.05 13.90 -10.52
N ILE A 712 -2.87 14.29 -9.55
CA ILE A 712 -2.70 15.50 -8.74
C ILE A 712 -2.38 15.12 -7.30
N VAL A 713 -1.63 15.99 -6.64
CA VAL A 713 -1.14 15.86 -5.27
C VAL A 713 -1.44 17.19 -4.56
N ASP A 714 -1.96 17.11 -3.33
CA ASP A 714 -2.23 18.31 -2.55
C ASP A 714 -0.95 19.05 -2.17
N TRP A 715 -1.00 20.37 -2.27
CA TRP A 715 0.03 21.28 -1.79
C TRP A 715 -0.48 22.02 -0.56
N PHE A 716 0.05 21.65 0.59
CA PHE A 716 -0.37 22.14 1.91
C PHE A 716 0.18 23.52 2.23
N GLU A 717 -0.53 24.23 3.10
CA GLU A 717 -0.07 25.48 3.70
C GLU A 717 1.28 25.32 4.44
N SER A 718 2.04 26.41 4.60
CA SER A 718 3.35 26.33 5.27
C SER A 718 3.23 26.02 6.77
N ASN A 719 2.20 26.57 7.39
CA ASN A 719 1.89 26.44 8.81
C ASN A 719 0.38 26.59 9.01
N GLY A 720 -0.10 26.06 10.12
CA GLY A 720 -1.49 26.13 10.53
C GLY A 720 -1.63 25.85 12.02
N SER A 721 -2.82 26.05 12.55
CA SER A 721 -3.11 25.76 13.94
C SER A 721 -4.56 25.39 14.19
N TRP A 722 -4.74 24.57 15.22
CA TRP A 722 -6.03 24.23 15.79
C TRP A 722 -6.06 24.68 17.25
N THR A 723 -7.12 25.36 17.67
CA THR A 723 -7.27 25.81 19.06
C THR A 723 -8.48 25.15 19.71
N SER A 724 -8.28 24.48 20.84
CA SER A 724 -9.35 23.85 21.62
C SER A 724 -10.34 24.86 22.21
N ASP A 725 -11.47 24.34 22.69
CA ASP A 725 -12.29 25.05 23.67
C ASP A 725 -11.51 25.38 24.96
N LEU A 726 -12.06 26.26 25.79
CA LEU A 726 -11.45 26.66 27.07
C LEU A 726 -11.42 25.46 28.04
N VAL A 727 -10.21 25.06 28.43
CA VAL A 727 -9.96 24.07 29.48
C VAL A 727 -9.85 24.81 30.81
N LEU A 728 -10.61 24.33 31.81
CA LEU A 728 -10.60 24.83 33.17
C LEU A 728 -9.83 23.83 34.04
N GLU A 729 -8.95 24.31 34.91
CA GLU A 729 -8.22 23.44 35.83
C GLU A 729 -9.16 22.66 36.74
N ASN A 730 -8.74 21.44 37.07
CA ASN A 730 -9.35 20.69 38.14
C ASN A 730 -9.24 21.49 39.45
N SER A 731 -10.36 21.66 40.16
CA SER A 731 -10.43 22.29 41.50
C SER A 731 -9.52 21.67 42.58
N HIS A 732 -8.82 20.58 42.24
CA HIS A 732 -7.92 19.83 43.11
C HIS A 732 -6.43 20.14 42.91
N GLY A 733 -6.06 21.02 41.97
CA GLY A 733 -4.71 21.59 41.84
C GLY A 733 -3.68 20.70 41.14
N PHE A 734 -4.12 19.70 40.36
CA PHE A 734 -3.26 18.85 39.54
C PHE A 734 -3.40 19.21 38.06
N ALA A 735 -2.28 19.45 37.38
CA ALA A 735 -2.25 19.68 35.95
C ALA A 735 -2.12 18.34 35.20
N PRO A 736 -3.07 17.97 34.32
CA PRO A 736 -2.94 16.77 33.50
C PRO A 736 -1.82 16.95 32.48
N THR A 737 -1.21 15.84 32.07
CA THR A 737 -0.27 15.86 30.93
C THR A 737 -1.05 16.02 29.63
N ILE A 738 -0.60 16.96 28.80
CA ILE A 738 -1.09 17.09 27.43
C ILE A 738 -0.11 16.35 26.52
N ASP A 739 -0.58 15.30 25.84
CA ASP A 739 0.20 14.50 24.91
C ASP A 739 -0.50 14.39 23.55
N VAL A 740 0.25 14.09 22.49
CA VAL A 740 -0.24 14.02 21.11
C VAL A 740 0.03 12.66 20.48
N ASP A 741 -0.95 12.13 19.74
CA ASP A 741 -0.74 11.06 18.77
C ASP A 741 -0.75 11.68 17.37
N ALA A 742 0.43 11.71 16.73
CA ALA A 742 0.60 12.27 15.42
C ALA A 742 1.58 11.45 14.58
N ARG A 743 1.38 11.49 13.27
CA ARG A 743 2.37 11.11 12.26
C ARG A 743 3.01 12.38 11.76
N VAL A 744 4.32 12.49 11.93
CA VAL A 744 5.09 13.69 11.59
C VAL A 744 6.14 13.28 10.54
N PRO A 745 5.79 13.32 9.23
CA PRO A 745 6.74 13.02 8.17
C PRO A 745 7.97 13.93 8.19
N ASP A 746 9.07 13.47 7.59
CA ASP A 746 10.29 14.26 7.45
C ASP A 746 10.01 15.61 6.78
N GLY A 747 10.53 16.69 7.39
CA GLY A 747 10.30 18.06 6.93
C GLY A 747 9.00 18.70 7.47
N THR A 748 8.22 17.98 8.28
CA THR A 748 7.05 18.50 9.01
C THR A 748 7.35 18.63 10.52
N TRP A 749 6.48 19.30 11.26
CA TRP A 749 6.59 19.43 12.72
C TRP A 749 5.23 19.70 13.38
N VAL A 750 5.12 19.32 14.66
CA VAL A 750 3.94 19.58 15.51
C VAL A 750 4.41 20.10 16.87
N ARG A 751 3.77 21.16 17.38
CA ARG A 751 4.02 21.81 18.66
C ARG A 751 2.72 22.30 19.28
N ALA A 752 2.77 22.80 20.51
CA ALA A 752 1.65 23.50 21.10
C ALA A 752 2.03 24.78 21.82
N SER A 753 1.03 25.65 21.98
CA SER A 753 1.05 26.85 22.79
C SER A 753 -0.17 26.83 23.72
N LEU A 754 0.00 27.28 24.96
CA LEU A 754 -1.09 27.47 25.91
C LEU A 754 -1.49 28.95 25.90
N VAL A 755 -2.75 29.21 25.57
CA VAL A 755 -3.28 30.58 25.41
C VAL A 755 -4.48 30.83 26.31
N ASP A 756 -4.72 32.08 26.69
CA ASP A 756 -5.89 32.47 27.47
C ASP A 756 -7.19 32.39 26.66
N ALA A 757 -8.32 32.75 27.29
CA ALA A 757 -9.63 32.78 26.64
C ALA A 757 -9.72 33.75 25.44
N ASN A 758 -8.82 34.73 25.34
CA ASN A 758 -8.73 35.68 24.23
C ASN A 758 -7.70 35.25 23.16
N GLY A 759 -7.04 34.10 23.32
CA GLY A 759 -6.03 33.59 22.40
C GLY A 759 -4.63 34.22 22.58
N THR A 760 -4.40 34.92 23.70
CA THR A 760 -3.11 35.52 24.07
C THR A 760 -2.25 34.49 24.82
N PRO A 761 -0.95 34.38 24.55
CA PRO A 761 -0.06 33.47 25.29
C PRO A 761 -0.08 33.75 26.79
N LEU A 762 -0.10 32.69 27.60
CA LEU A 762 -0.17 32.82 29.06
C LEU A 762 1.14 33.40 29.63
N PRO A 763 1.08 34.37 30.56
CA PRO A 763 2.25 34.98 31.17
C PRO A 763 2.81 34.13 32.34
N GLY A 764 4.07 33.70 32.26
CA GLY A 764 4.68 32.87 33.32
C GLY A 764 6.20 32.77 33.31
N LEU A 765 6.75 32.07 34.31
CA LEU A 765 8.19 31.73 34.43
C LEU A 765 8.64 30.65 33.43
N ILE A 766 7.69 29.87 32.91
CA ILE A 766 7.88 28.86 31.86
C ILE A 766 7.27 29.42 30.57
N ALA A 767 7.89 29.14 29.43
CA ALA A 767 7.32 29.55 28.14
C ALA A 767 5.97 28.87 27.92
N SER A 768 4.98 29.60 27.41
CA SER A 768 3.66 29.08 27.02
C SER A 768 3.52 28.89 25.51
N GLN A 769 4.64 28.97 24.77
CA GLN A 769 4.68 28.92 23.32
C GLN A 769 5.76 27.97 22.81
N ASN A 770 5.55 27.41 21.61
CA ASN A 770 6.48 26.49 20.95
C ASN A 770 6.92 25.33 21.86
N LEU A 771 5.96 24.75 22.55
CA LEU A 771 6.18 23.63 23.45
C LEU A 771 6.17 22.33 22.66
N ASP A 772 7.18 21.50 22.91
CA ASP A 772 7.23 20.12 22.43
C ASP A 772 6.44 19.22 23.40
N PHE A 773 5.77 18.20 22.87
CA PHE A 773 5.01 17.26 23.68
C PHE A 773 5.92 16.26 24.43
N PRO A 774 5.53 15.77 25.62
CA PRO A 774 4.31 16.14 26.36
C PRO A 774 4.44 17.48 27.12
N ILE A 775 3.31 18.15 27.35
CA ILE A 775 3.21 19.47 27.99
C ILE A 775 2.57 19.35 29.37
N LEU A 776 3.11 20.10 30.34
CA LEU A 776 2.51 20.28 31.67
C LEU A 776 2.00 21.73 31.81
N PRO A 777 0.68 21.95 31.81
CA PRO A 777 0.12 23.28 31.96
C PRO A 777 0.34 23.82 33.38
N THR A 778 0.45 25.15 33.52
CA THR A 778 0.73 25.81 34.81
C THR A 778 -0.33 26.83 35.24
N ASP A 779 -1.29 27.14 34.37
CA ASP A 779 -2.32 28.15 34.61
C ASP A 779 -3.70 27.51 34.80
N GLU A 780 -4.54 28.16 35.59
CA GLU A 780 -5.85 27.61 35.99
C GLU A 780 -6.90 27.61 34.85
N MET A 781 -6.65 28.36 33.78
CA MET A 781 -7.55 28.48 32.62
C MET A 781 -6.74 28.69 31.35
N TYR A 782 -6.88 27.78 30.38
CA TYR A 782 -6.14 27.83 29.13
C TYR A 782 -6.87 27.16 27.97
N ARG A 783 -6.50 27.50 26.74
CA ARG A 783 -6.80 26.74 25.52
C ARG A 783 -5.51 26.12 25.02
N ILE A 784 -5.63 24.94 24.44
CA ILE A 784 -4.51 24.25 23.79
C ILE A 784 -4.54 24.68 22.33
N ARG A 785 -3.53 25.42 21.89
CA ARG A 785 -3.31 25.70 20.47
C ARG A 785 -2.25 24.75 19.95
N VAL A 786 -2.66 23.78 19.15
CA VAL A 786 -1.72 22.89 18.44
C VAL A 786 -1.30 23.61 17.16
N GLU A 787 0.00 23.79 16.97
CA GLU A 787 0.61 24.49 15.85
C GLU A 787 1.46 23.48 15.10
N PHE A 788 1.34 23.45 13.78
CA PHE A 788 2.06 22.49 12.96
C PHE A 788 2.38 23.11 11.60
N GLY A 789 3.38 22.55 10.92
CA GLY A 789 3.85 23.11 9.66
C GLY A 789 4.72 22.14 8.86
N THR A 790 5.06 22.56 7.65
CA THR A 790 5.85 21.78 6.70
C THR A 790 6.86 22.64 5.94
N THR A 791 7.99 22.03 5.60
CA THR A 791 8.97 22.54 4.63
C THR A 791 8.92 21.78 3.31
N ASN A 792 8.19 20.66 3.27
CA ASN A 792 7.84 19.92 2.07
C ASN A 792 6.32 19.98 1.89
N HIS A 793 5.86 20.91 1.07
CA HIS A 793 4.44 21.20 0.92
C HIS A 793 3.60 20.08 0.30
N GLN A 794 4.20 19.02 -0.24
CA GLN A 794 3.45 17.82 -0.66
C GLN A 794 3.06 16.93 0.52
N LEU A 795 3.55 17.23 1.74
CA LEU A 795 3.34 16.47 2.96
C LEU A 795 2.76 17.36 4.06
N THR A 796 1.96 16.75 4.92
CA THR A 796 1.35 17.41 6.08
C THR A 796 1.51 16.52 7.31
N PRO A 797 1.81 17.08 8.50
CA PRO A 797 1.70 16.32 9.73
C PRO A 797 0.23 15.96 9.97
N ARG A 798 -0.01 14.73 10.44
CA ARG A 798 -1.34 14.16 10.62
C ARG A 798 -1.57 13.84 12.09
N ILE A 799 -2.47 14.57 12.74
CA ILE A 799 -2.74 14.42 14.17
C ILE A 799 -4.00 13.56 14.35
N LEU A 800 -3.83 12.40 14.97
CA LEU A 800 -4.89 11.43 15.24
C LEU A 800 -5.58 11.68 16.57
N GLY A 801 -4.84 12.16 17.56
CA GLY A 801 -5.32 12.34 18.93
C GLY A 801 -4.58 13.43 19.69
N LEU A 802 -5.33 14.19 20.49
CA LEU A 802 -4.79 15.09 21.51
C LEU A 802 -5.39 14.68 22.86
N HIS A 803 -4.53 14.41 23.84
CA HIS A 803 -4.94 13.83 25.11
C HIS A 803 -4.50 14.74 26.25
N SER A 804 -5.43 15.10 27.13
CA SER A 804 -5.18 15.80 28.39
C SER A 804 -5.54 14.85 29.53
N GLY A 805 -4.55 14.19 30.11
CA GLY A 805 -4.70 13.22 31.20
C GLY A 805 -3.37 12.50 31.49
N ALA A 806 -3.43 11.38 32.21
CA ALA A 806 -2.25 10.54 32.46
C ALA A 806 -1.92 9.63 31.26
N VAL A 807 -1.70 10.21 30.08
CA VAL A 807 -1.54 9.47 28.82
C VAL A 807 -0.13 9.60 28.28
N ARG A 808 0.47 8.49 27.82
CA ARG A 808 1.70 8.47 27.00
C ARG A 808 1.55 7.61 25.77
N ILE A 809 2.02 8.11 24.63
CA ILE A 809 1.89 7.44 23.34
C ILE A 809 3.24 7.33 22.64
N LEU A 810 3.65 6.11 22.31
CA LEU A 810 4.77 5.84 21.39
C LEU A 810 4.18 5.45 20.03
N ASN A 811 4.44 6.28 19.02
CA ASN A 811 4.10 5.99 17.63
C ASN A 811 5.40 5.80 16.83
N GLY A 812 5.56 4.64 16.20
CA GLY A 812 6.78 4.30 15.46
C GLY A 812 6.96 5.07 14.15
N VAL A 813 6.02 5.91 13.73
CA VAL A 813 6.19 6.79 12.55
C VAL A 813 7.01 8.05 12.90
N ASP A 814 6.78 8.65 14.07
CA ASP A 814 7.45 9.88 14.53
C ASP A 814 8.51 9.57 15.60
N GLY A 815 8.15 8.79 16.63
CA GLY A 815 9.07 8.37 17.70
C GLY A 815 9.70 9.50 18.54
N THR A 816 9.52 10.77 18.17
CA THR A 816 10.21 11.92 18.80
C THR A 816 9.40 12.61 19.91
N ASN A 817 8.15 12.21 20.14
CA ASN A 817 7.24 12.78 21.15
C ASN A 817 7.67 12.44 22.60
N GLY A 818 8.79 13.00 23.07
CA GLY A 818 9.29 12.82 24.43
C GLY A 818 9.79 11.40 24.77
N TRP A 819 10.01 10.55 23.76
CA TRP A 819 10.61 9.23 23.89
C TRP A 819 12.09 9.26 23.56
N SER A 820 12.89 8.59 24.37
CA SER A 820 14.30 8.34 24.12
C SER A 820 14.45 6.98 23.45
N ILE A 821 14.63 6.99 22.12
CA ILE A 821 14.85 5.82 21.28
C ILE A 821 16.37 5.67 21.04
N PRO A 822 17.01 4.59 21.52
CA PRO A 822 18.43 4.37 21.27
C PRO A 822 18.76 4.19 19.79
N HIS A 823 19.84 4.81 19.31
CA HIS A 823 20.31 4.72 17.92
C HIS A 823 20.69 3.29 17.46
N ILE A 824 20.74 2.32 18.37
CA ILE A 824 21.04 0.91 18.07
C ILE A 824 19.79 0.14 17.62
N LEU A 825 18.61 0.73 17.80
CA LEU A 825 17.36 0.24 17.24
C LEU A 825 17.25 0.73 15.79
N THR A 826 16.64 -0.10 14.94
CA THR A 826 16.28 0.31 13.59
C THR A 826 14.91 0.96 13.65
N HIS A 827 14.83 2.24 13.30
CA HIS A 827 13.58 2.98 13.21
C HIS A 827 13.20 3.10 11.73
N ASP A 828 12.14 2.40 11.33
CA ASP A 828 11.56 2.48 10.00
C ASP A 828 10.33 3.37 10.05
N ASN A 829 10.51 4.66 9.75
CA ASN A 829 9.44 5.67 9.77
C ASN A 829 8.38 5.41 8.69
N VAL A 830 8.70 4.61 7.67
CA VAL A 830 7.80 4.30 6.54
C VAL A 830 6.83 3.19 6.94
N ALA A 831 7.38 2.08 7.46
CA ALA A 831 6.58 0.98 7.99
C ALA A 831 6.03 1.27 9.41
N GLY A 832 6.40 2.41 10.00
CA GLY A 832 6.01 2.82 11.35
C GLY A 832 6.59 1.93 12.45
N ASN A 833 7.72 1.26 12.23
CA ASN A 833 8.18 0.17 13.09
C ASN A 833 9.55 0.44 13.73
N ILE A 834 9.65 0.22 15.04
CA ILE A 834 10.91 0.28 15.77
C ILE A 834 11.34 -1.14 16.14
N THR A 835 12.42 -1.62 15.54
CA THR A 835 12.91 -3.01 15.68
C THR A 835 14.26 -3.07 16.39
N ASN A 836 14.48 -4.12 17.18
CA ASN A 836 15.77 -4.42 17.77
C ASN A 836 16.56 -5.44 16.92
N PRO A 837 17.55 -4.99 16.11
CA PRO A 837 18.38 -5.89 15.29
C PRO A 837 19.48 -6.57 16.10
N THR A 838 19.65 -6.25 17.38
CA THR A 838 20.77 -6.72 18.20
C THR A 838 20.45 -8.00 18.96
N LEU A 839 21.48 -8.66 19.50
CA LEU A 839 21.34 -9.85 20.35
C LEU A 839 21.04 -9.54 21.82
N ASN A 840 20.99 -8.25 22.20
CA ASN A 840 20.70 -7.84 23.57
C ASN A 840 19.33 -7.16 23.63
N THR A 841 18.66 -7.24 24.78
CA THR A 841 17.48 -6.41 25.04
C THR A 841 17.85 -4.93 25.08
N VAL A 842 17.08 -4.08 24.41
CA VAL A 842 17.31 -2.64 24.33
C VAL A 842 16.07 -1.89 24.83
N ARG A 843 16.28 -0.83 25.61
CA ARG A 843 15.22 -0.06 26.27
C ARG A 843 14.90 1.25 25.56
N ILE A 844 13.62 1.48 25.28
CA ILE A 844 13.02 2.76 24.94
C ILE A 844 12.42 3.35 26.22
N SER A 845 12.65 4.64 26.49
CA SER A 845 12.16 5.29 27.73
C SER A 845 11.35 6.54 27.42
N GLY A 846 10.18 6.69 28.02
CA GLY A 846 9.33 7.87 27.92
C GLY A 846 9.49 8.82 29.11
N THR A 847 9.15 10.09 28.93
CA THR A 847 9.01 11.05 30.04
C THR A 847 7.76 10.77 30.89
N SER A 848 7.69 11.36 32.09
CA SER A 848 6.56 11.16 33.01
C SER A 848 5.24 11.70 32.44
N ALA A 849 4.14 10.97 32.64
CA ALA A 849 2.78 11.50 32.52
C ALA A 849 2.13 11.63 33.90
N TYR A 850 1.30 12.65 34.03
CA TYR A 850 0.64 13.11 35.24
C TYR A 850 -0.87 13.12 34.99
N GLY A 851 -1.63 12.55 35.93
CA GLY A 851 -3.07 12.70 35.95
C GLY A 851 -3.46 13.98 36.67
N ASP A 852 -4.61 14.54 36.31
CA ASP A 852 -5.32 15.53 37.12
C ASP A 852 -6.03 14.90 38.33
N ALA A 853 -5.97 13.58 38.46
CA ALA A 853 -6.30 12.80 39.65
C ALA A 853 -5.34 11.61 39.80
N PRO A 854 -5.30 10.94 40.97
CA PRO A 854 -4.53 9.72 41.14
C PRO A 854 -4.91 8.63 40.14
N ILE A 855 -3.90 7.97 39.56
CA ILE A 855 -4.02 6.88 38.60
C ILE A 855 -4.18 5.58 39.38
N GLU A 856 -5.25 4.83 39.15
CA GLU A 856 -5.49 3.54 39.80
C GLU A 856 -5.24 2.35 38.87
N GLU A 857 -5.48 2.54 37.59
CA GLU A 857 -5.34 1.54 36.56
C GLU A 857 -4.70 2.17 35.33
N ILE A 858 -4.02 1.35 34.53
CA ILE A 858 -3.48 1.76 33.25
C ILE A 858 -4.01 0.84 32.18
N SER A 859 -4.74 1.40 31.23
CA SER A 859 -5.12 0.74 29.98
C SER A 859 -3.96 0.83 29.00
N ILE A 860 -3.51 -0.31 28.50
CA ILE A 860 -2.44 -0.43 27.51
C ILE A 860 -3.05 -0.89 26.20
N ILE A 861 -2.80 -0.13 25.13
CA ILE A 861 -3.16 -0.49 23.76
C ILE A 861 -1.86 -0.53 22.95
N ALA A 862 -1.47 -1.69 22.44
CA ALA A 862 -0.20 -1.84 21.77
C ALA A 862 -0.21 -2.87 20.63
N GLU A 863 0.54 -2.53 19.58
CA GLU A 863 0.88 -3.41 18.47
C GLU A 863 2.38 -3.66 18.50
N SER A 864 2.77 -4.85 18.95
CA SER A 864 4.17 -5.19 19.16
C SER A 864 4.40 -6.70 19.22
N ALA A 865 5.64 -7.14 19.05
CA ALA A 865 6.06 -8.51 19.32
C ALA A 865 7.44 -8.55 19.97
N GLY A 866 7.65 -9.45 20.94
CA GLY A 866 8.94 -9.52 21.65
C GLY A 866 9.27 -8.24 22.45
N ALA A 867 8.25 -7.48 22.85
CA ALA A 867 8.38 -6.25 23.63
C ALA A 867 7.83 -6.46 25.05
N LEU A 868 8.51 -5.89 26.04
CA LEU A 868 8.08 -5.89 27.45
C LEU A 868 7.90 -4.44 27.92
N TYR A 869 6.96 -4.19 28.82
CA TYR A 869 6.78 -2.87 29.42
C TYR A 869 7.17 -2.86 30.90
N GLN A 870 7.60 -1.70 31.39
CA GLN A 870 7.76 -1.41 32.81
C GLN A 870 7.18 -0.02 33.12
N ILE A 871 6.44 0.08 34.20
CA ILE A 871 5.78 1.31 34.67
C ILE A 871 6.31 1.62 36.06
N TRP A 872 6.79 2.83 36.23
CA TRP A 872 7.41 3.32 37.46
C TRP A 872 6.66 4.54 37.99
N ASP A 873 6.62 4.72 39.30
CA ASP A 873 6.11 5.95 39.91
C ASP A 873 7.15 7.11 39.83
N GLY A 874 6.76 8.28 40.32
CA GLY A 874 7.61 9.47 40.44
C GLY A 874 8.81 9.31 41.39
N GLN A 875 8.76 8.33 42.29
CA GLN A 875 9.77 8.03 43.30
C GLN A 875 10.74 6.93 42.85
N GLY A 876 10.48 6.27 41.72
CA GLY A 876 11.30 5.19 41.15
C GLY A 876 10.91 3.78 41.63
N THR A 877 9.73 3.61 42.22
CA THR A 877 9.16 2.29 42.53
C THR A 877 8.55 1.67 41.27
N LEU A 878 8.81 0.38 41.03
CA LEU A 878 8.15 -0.36 39.97
C LEU A 878 6.69 -0.62 40.36
N LEU A 879 5.77 -0.10 39.56
CA LEU A 879 4.33 -0.28 39.75
C LEU A 879 3.84 -1.55 39.04
N ALA A 880 4.29 -1.76 37.79
CA ALA A 880 3.90 -2.91 36.99
C ALA A 880 4.94 -3.23 35.90
N SER A 881 4.96 -4.48 35.45
CA SER A 881 5.74 -4.92 34.30
C SER A 881 5.13 -6.16 33.65
N GLY A 882 5.26 -6.30 32.34
CA GLY A 882 4.69 -7.44 31.62
C GLY A 882 5.07 -7.46 30.15
N VAL A 883 4.44 -8.36 29.40
CA VAL A 883 4.52 -8.36 27.92
C VAL A 883 3.69 -7.20 27.38
N LEU A 884 4.24 -6.45 26.43
CA LEU A 884 3.54 -5.33 25.81
C LEU A 884 2.45 -5.86 24.86
N GLY A 885 1.21 -5.48 25.12
CA GLY A 885 0.02 -5.89 24.39
C GLY A 885 -1.24 -5.36 25.06
N ASN A 886 -2.37 -5.49 24.39
CA ASN A 886 -3.65 -4.94 24.85
C ASN A 886 -4.06 -5.56 26.19
N GLN A 887 -4.05 -4.75 27.26
CA GLN A 887 -4.43 -5.19 28.60
C GLN A 887 -4.68 -4.01 29.54
N SER A 888 -5.38 -4.30 30.63
CA SER A 888 -5.58 -3.40 31.76
C SER A 888 -4.68 -3.81 32.93
N VAL A 889 -4.07 -2.83 33.58
CA VAL A 889 -3.11 -3.04 34.68
C VAL A 889 -3.53 -2.24 35.91
N SER A 890 -4.10 -2.92 36.89
CA SER A 890 -4.40 -2.31 38.20
C SER A 890 -3.09 -2.05 38.96
N LEU A 891 -2.94 -0.83 39.48
CA LEU A 891 -1.75 -0.41 40.20
C LEU A 891 -1.80 -0.89 41.67
N PRO A 892 -0.67 -1.27 42.26
CA PRO A 892 -0.62 -1.75 43.65
C PRO A 892 -1.02 -0.67 44.67
N HIS A 893 -0.94 0.60 44.25
CA HIS A 893 -1.44 1.77 44.93
C HIS A 893 -1.64 2.88 43.90
N ALA A 894 -2.50 3.83 44.22
CA ALA A 894 -2.73 5.00 43.39
C ALA A 894 -1.44 5.82 43.22
N ALA A 895 -1.13 6.20 41.97
CA ALA A 895 0.06 6.96 41.62
C ALA A 895 -0.33 8.35 41.07
N VAL A 896 0.45 9.38 41.40
CA VAL A 896 0.21 10.74 40.86
C VAL A 896 0.78 10.89 39.44
N ASN A 897 1.83 10.12 39.14
CA ASN A 897 2.46 10.11 37.85
C ASN A 897 3.02 8.73 37.51
N ILE A 898 3.20 8.48 36.22
CA ILE A 898 3.75 7.25 35.68
C ILE A 898 4.93 7.55 34.77
N ARG A 899 5.94 6.68 34.80
CA ARG A 899 7.06 6.65 33.84
C ARG A 899 7.07 5.31 33.16
N VAL A 900 7.06 5.34 31.83
CA VAL A 900 6.95 4.14 31.02
C VAL A 900 8.28 3.86 30.33
N SER A 901 8.66 2.59 30.31
CA SER A 901 9.76 2.10 29.47
C SER A 901 9.37 0.81 28.78
N ILE A 902 9.85 0.63 27.55
CA ILE A 902 9.63 -0.54 26.71
C ILE A 902 10.98 -1.22 26.45
N ASP A 903 11.09 -2.49 26.82
CA ASP A 903 12.25 -3.32 26.58
C ASP A 903 12.01 -4.24 25.38
N LEU A 904 12.67 -3.96 24.26
CA LEU A 904 12.61 -4.78 23.05
C LEU A 904 13.64 -5.92 23.15
N GLN A 905 13.16 -7.16 23.11
CA GLN A 905 14.00 -8.35 23.04
C GLN A 905 14.69 -8.46 21.66
N PRO A 906 15.71 -9.31 21.49
CA PRO A 906 16.33 -9.55 20.19
C PRO A 906 15.29 -9.94 19.12
N GLY A 907 15.24 -9.19 18.01
CA GLY A 907 14.24 -9.36 16.95
C GLY A 907 12.83 -8.87 17.30
N GLY A 908 12.62 -8.34 18.51
CA GLY A 908 11.37 -7.72 18.92
C GLY A 908 11.17 -6.35 18.27
N TRP A 909 9.91 -5.96 18.15
CA TRP A 909 9.49 -4.73 17.49
C TRP A 909 8.25 -4.11 18.14
N VAL A 910 8.08 -2.81 17.99
CA VAL A 910 6.89 -2.05 18.40
C VAL A 910 6.49 -1.06 17.30
N HIS A 911 5.22 -1.10 16.91
CA HIS A 911 4.65 -0.20 15.92
C HIS A 911 3.91 0.95 16.61
N HIS A 912 3.06 0.63 17.59
CA HIS A 912 2.32 1.61 18.39
C HIS A 912 2.15 1.10 19.83
N ALA A 913 2.23 2.00 20.82
CA ALA A 913 1.89 1.71 22.21
C ALA A 913 1.36 2.95 22.94
N SER A 914 0.13 2.87 23.44
CA SER A 914 -0.52 3.88 24.27
C SER A 914 -0.72 3.35 25.69
N PHE A 915 -0.40 4.19 26.67
CA PHE A 915 -0.56 3.95 28.10
C PHE A 915 -1.49 5.04 28.65
N ILE A 916 -2.71 4.65 29.00
CA ILE A 916 -3.78 5.55 29.41
C ILE A 916 -4.07 5.29 30.89
N GLY A 917 -3.77 6.26 31.74
CA GLY A 917 -4.10 6.17 33.16
C GLY A 917 -5.59 6.42 33.39
N GLU A 918 -6.26 5.45 34.02
CA GLU A 918 -7.61 5.60 34.55
C GLU A 918 -7.53 6.24 35.93
N LEU A 919 -8.22 7.36 36.07
CA LEU A 919 -8.13 8.28 37.19
C LEU A 919 -9.20 7.93 38.22
N GLY A 920 -8.80 7.93 39.48
CA GLY A 920 -9.70 7.74 40.61
C GLY A 920 -10.30 9.06 41.09
N ALA A 921 -11.54 9.03 41.56
CA ALA A 921 -12.20 10.21 42.14
C ALA A 921 -11.62 10.56 43.53
N PRO A 922 -11.32 11.85 43.81
CA PRO A 922 -10.79 12.27 45.11
C PRO A 922 -11.85 12.30 46.21
N MET A 923 -11.44 12.09 47.47
CA MET A 923 -12.34 12.21 48.62
C MET A 923 -12.66 13.69 48.93
N LYS A 924 -13.94 14.06 48.79
CA LYS A 924 -14.44 15.44 49.00
C LYS A 924 -14.62 15.81 50.47
N THR A 925 -15.16 14.91 51.30
CA THR A 925 -15.40 15.15 52.74
C THR A 925 -15.37 13.83 53.50
N GLY A 926 -14.90 13.85 54.75
CA GLY A 926 -14.92 12.66 55.61
C GLY A 926 -14.74 13.02 57.07
N ALA A 927 -15.41 12.33 57.98
CA ALA A 927 -15.27 12.53 59.42
C ALA A 927 -15.19 11.19 60.16
N LEU A 928 -14.28 11.10 61.12
CA LEU A 928 -14.08 9.95 62.00
C LEU A 928 -14.46 10.35 63.43
N ASP A 929 -15.32 9.52 64.03
CA ASP A 929 -15.73 9.60 65.43
C ASP A 929 -15.33 8.26 66.09
N VAL A 930 -14.31 8.32 66.94
CA VAL A 930 -13.71 7.18 67.64
C VAL A 930 -14.36 7.08 69.02
N GLY A 931 -15.15 6.02 69.23
CA GLY A 931 -15.96 5.84 70.43
C GLY A 931 -17.46 6.01 70.16
N GLY A 932 -17.85 6.64 69.06
CA GLY A 932 -19.25 6.82 68.68
C GLY A 932 -20.02 7.75 69.62
N ASP A 933 -19.33 8.65 70.31
CA ASP A 933 -19.88 9.56 71.33
C ASP A 933 -20.55 10.81 70.72
N GLY A 934 -20.50 10.94 69.39
CA GLY A 934 -21.07 12.06 68.66
C GLY A 934 -20.10 13.24 68.51
N VAL A 935 -18.93 13.21 69.14
CA VAL A 935 -17.83 14.15 68.93
C VAL A 935 -16.96 13.64 67.78
N VAL A 936 -16.66 14.52 66.83
CA VAL A 936 -15.83 14.17 65.68
C VAL A 936 -14.36 14.37 66.07
N ASP A 937 -13.60 13.28 66.19
CA ASP A 937 -12.17 13.30 66.51
C ASP A 937 -11.31 13.75 65.33
N TRP A 938 -11.78 13.52 64.12
CA TRP A 938 -11.09 13.94 62.90
C TRP A 938 -12.08 14.24 61.78
N SER A 939 -11.83 15.29 61.01
CA SER A 939 -12.60 15.57 59.80
C SER A 939 -11.73 16.16 58.70
N TRP A 940 -12.19 16.00 57.47
CA TRP A 940 -11.61 16.60 56.27
C TRP A 940 -12.64 17.41 55.50
N ASN A 941 -12.27 18.63 55.13
CA ASN A 941 -13.06 19.52 54.30
C ASN A 941 -12.28 19.96 53.05
N SER A 942 -12.67 19.41 51.89
CA SER A 942 -11.98 19.70 50.62
C SER A 942 -11.96 21.17 50.21
N ILE A 943 -12.90 21.99 50.70
CA ILE A 943 -12.98 23.41 50.34
C ILE A 943 -11.82 24.21 50.95
N GLN A 944 -11.29 23.79 52.10
CA GLN A 944 -10.20 24.49 52.79
C GLN A 944 -8.85 23.80 52.64
N ASP A 945 -8.83 22.47 52.54
CA ASP A 945 -7.60 21.69 52.70
C ASP A 945 -7.15 20.95 51.42
N GLY A 946 -7.88 21.10 50.30
CA GLY A 946 -7.63 20.39 49.03
C GLY A 946 -8.15 18.95 49.03
N ALA A 947 -7.72 18.12 48.07
CA ALA A 947 -8.08 16.70 48.03
C ALA A 947 -7.31 15.93 49.13
N PHE A 948 -8.01 15.16 49.98
CA PHE A 948 -7.39 14.52 51.15
C PHE A 948 -6.30 13.52 50.77
N GLY A 949 -5.06 13.82 51.14
CA GLY A 949 -3.93 12.93 50.90
C GLY A 949 -3.31 13.03 49.51
N TRP A 950 -3.78 13.96 48.67
CA TRP A 950 -3.36 14.12 47.28
C TRP A 950 -2.86 15.54 47.05
N PHE A 951 -1.54 15.71 46.85
CA PHE A 951 -0.91 16.99 46.54
C PHE A 951 0.33 16.76 45.66
N ASP A 952 0.50 17.52 44.58
CA ASP A 952 1.63 17.37 43.63
C ASP A 952 2.92 18.11 44.05
N GLY A 953 2.88 18.87 45.14
CA GLY A 953 4.02 19.64 45.64
C GLY A 953 4.24 20.98 44.94
N HIS A 954 3.45 21.35 43.92
CA HIS A 954 3.68 22.54 43.10
C HIS A 954 3.13 23.82 43.78
N HIS A 955 2.06 23.71 44.58
CA HIS A 955 1.36 24.86 45.19
C HIS A 955 2.00 25.46 46.45
N LEU A 956 3.13 24.93 46.95
CA LEU A 956 3.78 25.45 48.17
C LEU A 956 4.65 26.71 47.97
N GLN A 957 4.66 27.33 46.78
CA GLN A 957 5.41 28.59 46.58
C GLN A 957 4.58 29.88 46.70
N GLN A 958 3.24 29.84 46.77
CA GLN A 958 2.44 31.07 46.80
C GLN A 958 1.73 31.41 48.10
N ASN A 959 1.58 30.48 49.04
CA ASN A 959 1.08 30.81 50.38
C ASN A 959 2.24 31.00 51.37
N THR A 960 2.79 32.21 51.41
CA THR A 960 3.36 32.74 52.64
C THR A 960 2.31 32.65 53.75
N PRO A 961 2.52 31.87 54.83
CA PRO A 961 1.82 32.16 56.07
C PRO A 961 2.28 33.56 56.48
N SER A 962 1.36 34.43 56.83
CA SER A 962 1.65 35.69 57.49
C SER A 962 2.28 35.42 58.88
N LEU A 963 3.57 35.09 58.88
CA LEU A 963 4.38 34.95 60.08
C LEU A 963 4.90 36.33 60.48
N ASN A 964 4.06 37.07 61.21
CA ASN A 964 4.57 37.99 62.21
C ASN A 964 5.23 37.14 63.32
N GLY A 965 6.53 36.90 63.19
CA GLY A 965 7.33 36.24 64.23
C GLY A 965 8.66 35.71 63.72
N GLN A 966 9.74 36.42 64.04
CA GLN A 966 11.10 36.18 63.54
C GLN A 966 11.75 34.85 63.98
N TYR A 967 12.57 34.33 63.05
CA TYR A 967 13.45 33.16 63.04
C TYR A 967 14.33 32.86 64.26
N MET A 968 14.63 31.55 64.46
CA MET A 968 15.96 30.88 64.56
C MET A 968 15.71 29.39 64.91
N GLY A 969 16.25 28.33 64.31
CA GLY A 969 17.27 28.09 63.29
C GLY A 969 17.85 26.68 63.56
N ILE A 970 17.69 25.71 62.64
CA ILE A 970 18.52 24.51 62.54
C ILE A 970 18.77 24.25 61.05
N GLN A 971 20.04 24.10 60.70
CA GLN A 971 20.54 23.82 59.37
C GLN A 971 20.07 22.44 58.88
N SER A 972 19.53 22.37 57.67
CA SER A 972 19.62 21.18 56.83
C SER A 972 20.09 21.58 55.43
N ILE A 973 20.86 20.69 54.84
CA ILE A 973 21.79 20.90 53.75
C ILE A 973 21.04 21.12 52.43
N LYS A 974 21.35 22.22 51.74
CA LYS A 974 20.98 22.44 50.33
C LYS A 974 21.58 21.34 49.46
N ALA A 975 20.75 20.52 48.82
CA ALA A 975 21.10 19.86 47.58
C ALA A 975 20.51 20.69 46.43
N SER A 976 21.31 21.63 45.91
CA SER A 976 21.00 22.37 44.71
C SER A 976 21.42 21.53 43.50
N PHE A 977 20.46 21.06 42.70
CA PHE A 977 20.75 20.65 41.31
C PHE A 977 20.66 21.91 40.43
N PHE A 978 21.82 22.47 40.11
CA PHE A 978 22.01 23.41 39.00
C PHE A 978 22.08 22.60 37.71
N THR A 979 21.12 22.75 36.81
CA THR A 979 21.29 22.34 35.41
C THR A 979 21.80 23.55 34.62
N LEU A 980 23.06 23.48 34.22
CA LEU A 980 23.74 24.47 33.40
C LEU A 980 23.40 24.17 31.92
N LYS A 981 22.54 24.96 31.28
CA LYS A 981 22.38 24.93 29.81
C LYS A 981 23.58 25.66 29.19
N MET A 982 24.49 24.92 28.58
CA MET A 982 25.47 25.47 27.63
C MET A 982 24.77 25.66 26.28
N THR A 983 24.64 26.91 25.84
CA THR A 983 24.30 27.27 24.46
C THR A 983 25.54 27.14 23.57
N SER A 984 25.48 26.31 22.53
CA SER A 984 26.46 26.30 21.44
C SER A 984 26.03 27.26 20.33
N LEU A 985 26.78 28.35 20.14
CA LEU A 985 26.79 29.10 18.88
C LEU A 985 27.79 28.43 17.93
N GLY A 986 27.33 28.08 16.73
CA GLY A 986 28.13 27.41 15.72
C GLY A 986 29.12 28.34 15.03
N LEU A 987 30.37 27.91 14.92
CA LEU A 987 31.29 28.27 13.84
C LEU A 987 32.25 27.10 13.58
N GLY A 988 32.29 26.67 12.31
CA GLY A 988 33.47 26.22 11.54
C GLY A 988 34.39 25.14 12.12
N GLN A 989 34.44 24.00 11.43
CA GLN A 989 35.41 22.90 11.59
C GLN A 989 36.87 23.36 11.74
N THR A 990 37.67 22.66 12.57
CA THR A 990 38.89 21.92 12.20
C THR A 990 39.39 21.05 13.37
N VAL A 991 39.81 19.84 13.01
CA VAL A 991 40.32 18.68 13.78
C VAL A 991 41.51 18.98 14.72
N LEU A 992 41.55 18.37 15.93
CA LEU A 992 42.74 17.68 16.49
C LEU A 992 42.50 16.99 17.87
N LYS A 993 42.99 15.75 17.97
CA LYS A 993 43.12 14.88 19.17
C LYS A 993 43.83 15.60 20.34
N THR A 994 43.43 15.33 21.60
CA THR A 994 44.18 14.53 22.61
C THR A 994 43.75 14.76 24.09
N ARG A 995 43.70 13.62 24.81
CA ARG A 995 43.97 13.31 26.23
C ARG A 995 44.01 14.38 27.35
N TRP A 996 43.21 14.07 28.39
CA TRP A 996 43.41 14.19 29.84
C TRP A 996 44.76 14.71 30.37
N ILE A 997 44.74 15.78 31.19
CA ILE A 997 45.59 16.01 32.39
C ILE A 997 44.80 16.85 33.43
N GLN A 998 44.97 16.49 34.69
CA GLN A 998 44.47 17.07 35.95
C GLN A 998 45.53 18.03 36.54
N ASP A 999 45.15 19.20 37.08
CA ASP A 999 45.77 19.84 38.27
C ASP A 999 45.23 21.25 38.65
N ASN A 1000 44.60 21.33 39.84
CA ASN A 1000 44.93 22.14 41.04
C ASN A 1000 45.21 23.68 41.07
N ILE A 1001 44.56 24.33 42.08
CA ILE A 1001 44.93 25.52 42.91
C ILE A 1001 44.68 26.93 42.29
N GLY A 1002 44.13 27.97 42.96
CA GLY A 1002 43.64 28.18 44.33
C GLY A 1002 43.25 29.66 44.65
N PHE A 1003 42.39 29.80 45.68
CA PHE A 1003 42.21 30.83 46.74
C PHE A 1003 42.13 32.37 46.52
N SER A 1004 41.10 32.94 47.20
CA SER A 1004 41.08 34.06 48.20
C SER A 1004 39.86 35.00 47.97
N SER A 1005 39.15 35.60 48.92
CA SER A 1005 39.24 35.79 50.38
C SER A 1005 37.90 36.28 50.94
N THR A 1006 37.57 35.87 52.17
CA THR A 1006 36.45 36.31 53.02
C THR A 1006 36.79 37.55 53.87
N GLN A 1007 35.78 38.35 54.28
CA GLN A 1007 35.77 38.99 55.60
C GLN A 1007 34.35 39.29 56.14
N TYR A 1008 34.23 39.12 57.46
CA TYR A 1008 33.05 39.05 58.34
C TYR A 1008 32.63 40.42 58.90
N LEU A 1009 31.40 40.49 59.44
CA LEU A 1009 31.11 41.28 60.66
C LEU A 1009 29.95 40.66 61.48
N GLN A 1010 30.05 40.79 62.79
CA GLN A 1010 29.49 39.97 63.86
C GLN A 1010 28.74 40.86 64.87
N SER A 1011 27.59 40.45 65.44
CA SER A 1011 27.16 40.83 66.81
C SER A 1011 25.96 39.96 67.27
N LYS A 1012 26.13 39.10 68.28
CA LYS A 1012 25.86 39.22 69.74
C LYS A 1012 24.37 39.17 70.15
N ILE A 1013 24.02 38.05 70.80
CA ILE A 1013 22.73 37.67 71.39
C ILE A 1013 22.76 37.91 72.91
N ASN A 1014 21.65 38.37 73.49
CA ASN A 1014 21.33 38.28 74.92
C ASN A 1014 19.96 37.58 75.09
N ARG A 1015 19.86 36.62 76.02
CA ARG A 1015 18.64 35.89 76.38
C ARG A 1015 18.14 36.29 77.78
N PRO A 1016 16.82 36.16 78.04
CA PRO A 1016 16.34 35.66 79.33
C PRO A 1016 15.43 34.42 79.19
N ARG A 1017 15.38 33.62 80.27
CA ARG A 1017 14.63 32.36 80.47
C ARG A 1017 13.14 32.58 80.69
N GLN A 1018 12.29 31.69 80.16
CA GLN A 1018 11.07 31.19 80.84
C GLN A 1018 10.65 29.81 80.28
N ILE A 1019 9.93 29.05 81.11
CA ILE A 1019 9.75 27.58 81.14
C ILE A 1019 8.30 27.26 80.67
N LEU A 1020 8.06 26.25 79.78
CA LEU A 1020 7.30 24.97 79.96
C LEU A 1020 6.44 24.72 78.67
N PRO A 1021 5.85 23.53 78.37
CA PRO A 1021 6.38 22.17 78.17
C PRO A 1021 6.20 21.63 76.72
N SER A 1022 6.90 20.52 76.43
CA SER A 1022 6.94 19.65 75.22
C SER A 1022 5.56 19.15 74.72
N SER A 1023 5.31 18.85 73.43
CA SER A 1023 6.01 17.87 72.58
C SER A 1023 5.53 17.88 71.11
N VAL A 1024 6.46 17.86 70.14
CA VAL A 1024 6.22 17.51 68.71
C VAL A 1024 7.31 16.52 68.29
N TRP A 1025 6.92 15.39 67.70
CA TRP A 1025 7.83 14.39 67.13
C TRP A 1025 7.74 14.42 65.59
N LEU A 1026 8.91 14.28 64.95
CA LEU A 1026 9.17 14.18 63.51
C LEU A 1026 9.16 12.72 63.05
N PHE A 1027 8.63 12.45 61.86
CA PHE A 1027 9.10 11.38 60.96
C PHE A 1027 9.03 11.84 59.50
N HIS A 1028 10.09 11.53 58.73
CA HIS A 1028 10.21 11.75 57.27
C HIS A 1028 10.04 10.41 56.54
N GLY A 1029 9.43 10.45 55.35
CA GLY A 1029 9.59 9.45 54.29
C GLY A 1029 8.40 8.49 54.10
N LYS A 1030 7.34 8.98 53.44
CA LYS A 1030 6.28 8.26 52.67
C LYS A 1030 5.19 9.30 52.38
N GLN A 1031 5.03 9.77 51.15
CA GLN A 1031 3.90 10.64 50.79
C GLN A 1031 2.68 9.78 50.43
N SER A 1032 2.18 9.07 51.43
CA SER A 1032 0.75 8.94 51.66
C SER A 1032 0.54 9.70 52.95
N PHE A 1033 -0.28 10.76 52.97
CA PHE A 1033 -0.54 11.47 54.23
C PHE A 1033 -1.26 10.53 55.17
N CYS A 1034 -0.49 9.90 56.05
CA CYS A 1034 -1.03 9.10 57.13
C CYS A 1034 -1.16 10.03 58.33
N TYR A 1035 -2.40 10.43 58.63
CA TYR A 1035 -2.67 11.23 59.81
C TYR A 1035 -2.70 10.29 61.01
N ARG A 1036 -1.70 10.43 61.88
CA ARG A 1036 -1.74 9.80 63.20
C ARG A 1036 -2.58 10.67 64.12
N ILE A 1037 -3.84 10.31 64.25
CA ILE A 1037 -4.80 10.99 65.11
C ILE A 1037 -4.63 10.43 66.51
N ARG A 1038 -4.23 11.28 67.46
CA ARG A 1038 -4.21 10.94 68.89
C ARG A 1038 -5.47 11.53 69.52
N PHE A 1039 -6.25 10.71 70.20
CA PHE A 1039 -7.50 11.13 70.83
C PHE A 1039 -7.39 11.04 72.37
N ASP A 1040 -8.12 11.90 73.06
CA ASP A 1040 -8.12 11.93 74.52
C ASP A 1040 -9.03 10.81 75.05
N ALA A 1041 -8.43 9.70 75.48
CA ALA A 1041 -9.17 8.54 75.97
C ALA A 1041 -10.02 8.84 77.23
N SER A 1042 -9.85 10.01 77.87
CA SER A 1042 -10.64 10.41 79.03
C SER A 1042 -12.11 10.76 78.69
N SER A 1043 -12.42 11.17 77.45
CA SER A 1043 -13.80 11.42 77.00
C SER A 1043 -14.54 10.11 76.69
N ILE A 1044 -13.90 9.18 75.97
CA ILE A 1044 -14.44 7.84 75.65
C ILE A 1044 -14.76 7.05 76.92
N GLN A 1045 -13.94 7.21 77.97
CA GLN A 1045 -14.19 6.60 79.28
C GLN A 1045 -15.31 7.27 80.08
N SER A 1046 -15.67 8.53 79.79
CA SER A 1046 -16.66 9.30 80.56
C SER A 1046 -18.11 8.90 80.27
N ASP A 1047 -18.37 8.31 79.11
CA ASP A 1047 -19.68 7.80 78.71
C ASP A 1047 -19.93 6.34 79.14
N ALA A 1048 -18.90 5.66 79.64
CA ALA A 1048 -19.02 4.35 80.30
C ALA A 1048 -19.55 4.52 81.75
N ILE A 1049 -20.83 4.90 81.85
CA ILE A 1049 -21.71 4.90 83.03
C ILE A 1049 -21.21 5.67 84.28
N ASN A 1050 -21.70 6.91 84.40
CA ASN A 1050 -21.90 7.75 85.60
C ASN A 1050 -20.68 8.19 86.44
N GLY A 1051 -20.13 9.36 86.09
CA GLY A 1051 -19.81 10.42 87.07
C GLY A 1051 -18.39 10.47 87.65
N THR A 1052 -17.57 11.38 87.11
CA THR A 1052 -16.37 12.02 87.70
C THR A 1052 -15.54 11.18 88.69
N GLY A 1053 -14.82 10.19 88.15
CA GLY A 1053 -13.71 9.46 88.77
C GLY A 1053 -13.08 8.55 87.70
N PRO A 1054 -11.83 8.08 87.83
CA PRO A 1054 -11.22 7.24 86.79
C PRO A 1054 -12.05 5.97 86.60
N ALA A 1055 -12.72 5.85 85.46
CA ALA A 1055 -13.69 4.80 85.16
C ALA A 1055 -12.98 3.44 85.00
N SER A 1056 -13.37 2.47 85.82
CA SER A 1056 -12.98 1.06 85.71
C SER A 1056 -14.11 0.27 85.07
N ILE A 1057 -13.81 -0.53 84.04
CA ILE A 1057 -14.81 -1.39 83.36
C ILE A 1057 -15.29 -2.48 84.34
N ALA A 1058 -16.48 -2.33 84.90
CA ALA A 1058 -16.93 -3.13 86.06
C ALA A 1058 -17.28 -4.59 85.74
N ALA A 1059 -17.64 -4.94 84.50
CA ALA A 1059 -17.79 -6.33 84.02
C ALA A 1059 -17.95 -6.39 82.48
N GLY A 1060 -17.35 -7.40 81.82
CA GLY A 1060 -17.40 -7.62 80.36
C GLY A 1060 -16.20 -7.04 79.59
N GLU A 1061 -16.05 -7.41 78.31
CA GLU A 1061 -15.13 -6.71 77.38
C GLU A 1061 -15.81 -5.43 76.87
N LEU A 1062 -15.13 -4.28 76.96
CA LEU A 1062 -15.62 -3.03 76.38
C LEU A 1062 -15.23 -3.01 74.89
N GLN A 1063 -16.24 -2.95 74.01
CA GLN A 1063 -16.05 -2.71 72.58
C GLN A 1063 -16.10 -1.21 72.33
N ILE A 1064 -15.07 -0.67 71.68
CA ILE A 1064 -15.03 0.74 71.28
C ILE A 1064 -15.27 0.79 69.78
N PRO A 1065 -16.41 1.36 69.33
CA PRO A 1065 -16.70 1.46 67.91
C PRO A 1065 -15.91 2.59 67.25
N ILE A 1066 -15.57 2.42 65.98
CA ILE A 1066 -15.20 3.53 65.09
C ILE A 1066 -16.39 3.81 64.19
N VAL A 1067 -16.85 5.07 64.16
CA VAL A 1067 -17.93 5.53 63.29
C VAL A 1067 -17.35 6.42 62.19
N LEU A 1068 -17.42 5.96 60.95
CA LEU A 1068 -17.11 6.78 59.78
C LEU A 1068 -18.38 7.50 59.31
N LYS A 1069 -18.33 8.84 59.30
CA LYS A 1069 -19.43 9.72 58.86
C LYS A 1069 -19.03 10.45 57.58
N GLN A 1070 -19.89 10.40 56.57
CA GLN A 1070 -19.73 11.16 55.32
C GLN A 1070 -21.00 12.00 55.09
N THR A 1071 -20.84 13.29 54.79
CA THR A 1071 -21.96 14.17 54.43
C THR A 1071 -22.25 14.07 52.93
N LEU A 1072 -23.55 14.00 52.58
CA LEU A 1072 -24.09 13.78 51.23
C LEU A 1072 -23.23 14.35 50.10
N GLU A 1073 -22.69 13.47 49.25
CA GLU A 1073 -22.53 13.69 47.80
C GLU A 1073 -22.23 12.36 47.09
N ALA A 1074 -22.62 12.26 45.82
CA ALA A 1074 -23.01 11.05 45.09
C ALA A 1074 -21.92 9.99 44.75
N PHE A 1075 -20.79 9.94 45.45
CA PHE A 1075 -19.70 8.98 45.16
C PHE A 1075 -19.16 8.28 46.42
N PRO A 1076 -18.88 6.96 46.35
CA PRO A 1076 -18.34 6.21 47.49
C PRO A 1076 -16.93 6.73 47.84
N SER A 1077 -16.70 7.00 49.13
CA SER A 1077 -15.37 7.33 49.64
C SER A 1077 -14.83 6.18 50.51
N GLN A 1078 -13.52 5.94 50.45
CA GLN A 1078 -12.85 4.90 51.22
C GLN A 1078 -11.87 5.49 52.21
N VAL A 1079 -11.91 4.98 53.45
CA VAL A 1079 -10.83 5.16 54.42
C VAL A 1079 -10.12 3.82 54.64
N ARG A 1080 -8.82 3.77 54.36
CA ARG A 1080 -7.94 2.61 54.61
C ARG A 1080 -7.10 2.79 55.87
N PHE A 1081 -7.03 1.73 56.66
CA PHE A 1081 -6.18 1.61 57.85
C PHE A 1081 -4.95 0.73 57.53
N LEU A 1082 -3.74 1.24 57.77
CA LEU A 1082 -2.47 0.54 57.44
C LEU A 1082 -2.13 -0.59 58.45
N MET A 1083 -1.42 -1.65 58.00
CA MET A 1083 -0.91 -2.76 58.85
C MET A 1083 0.58 -3.10 58.59
N PRO A 1084 1.31 -3.79 59.50
CA PRO A 1084 0.92 -4.24 60.85
C PRO A 1084 1.77 -3.61 61.98
N ASN A 1085 1.14 -3.45 63.16
CA ASN A 1085 1.67 -3.02 64.48
C ASN A 1085 1.42 -1.57 64.93
N GLU A 1086 0.74 -0.71 64.16
CA GLU A 1086 0.65 0.72 64.50
C GLU A 1086 -0.74 1.23 64.93
N LEU A 1087 -1.75 0.38 65.09
CA LEU A 1087 -3.05 0.75 65.67
C LEU A 1087 -3.24 0.06 67.01
N SER A 1088 -3.19 0.81 68.11
CA SER A 1088 -3.33 0.23 69.45
C SER A 1088 -3.89 1.23 70.47
N MET A 1089 -4.68 0.72 71.41
CA MET A 1089 -5.00 1.42 72.67
C MET A 1089 -4.24 0.81 73.84
N LYS A 1090 -3.72 1.64 74.74
CA LYS A 1090 -2.92 1.19 75.90
C LYS A 1090 -3.74 1.24 77.18
N SER A 1091 -3.87 0.13 77.91
CA SER A 1091 -4.62 0.05 79.17
C SER A 1091 -3.82 -0.52 80.36
N ILE A 1092 -4.23 -0.24 81.61
CA ILE A 1092 -3.65 -0.76 82.88
C ILE A 1092 -4.75 -1.36 83.78
N GLN A 1093 -4.56 -2.53 84.41
CA GLN A 1093 -5.54 -3.18 85.32
C GLN A 1093 -5.33 -2.91 86.83
N TYR A 1094 -6.41 -2.69 87.60
CA TYR A 1094 -6.45 -2.74 89.08
C TYR A 1094 -7.80 -3.27 89.63
N GLN A 1095 -7.80 -4.07 90.72
CA GLN A 1095 -9.00 -4.56 91.45
C GLN A 1095 -8.99 -4.09 92.92
N LEU A 1096 -10.15 -3.64 93.46
CA LEU A 1096 -10.48 -3.63 94.90
C LEU A 1096 -12.02 -3.44 95.10
N GLU A 1097 -12.63 -4.15 96.06
CA GLU A 1097 -14.07 -4.13 96.44
C GLU A 1097 -14.20 -4.49 97.96
N PRO A 1098 -15.31 -4.22 98.68
CA PRO A 1098 -15.62 -2.98 99.43
C PRO A 1098 -15.83 -3.20 100.96
N TRP A 1099 -16.37 -2.23 101.73
CA TRP A 1099 -17.42 -2.33 102.78
C TRP A 1099 -17.44 -1.18 103.82
N TYR A 1100 -18.66 -0.95 104.34
CA TYR A 1100 -19.23 0.20 105.06
C TYR A 1100 -18.76 0.49 106.50
N LEU A 1101 -19.13 1.71 106.93
CA LEU A 1101 -19.02 2.42 108.21
C LEU A 1101 -19.28 1.67 109.56
N ASN A 1102 -18.40 2.00 110.52
CA ASN A 1102 -18.61 2.53 111.87
C ASN A 1102 -18.38 1.67 113.15
N ARG A 1103 -17.45 2.23 113.95
CA ARG A 1103 -17.38 2.36 115.42
C ARG A 1103 -16.92 1.21 116.35
N THR A 1104 -15.97 1.65 117.19
CA THR A 1104 -15.71 1.36 118.62
C THR A 1104 -14.99 0.07 119.03
N SER A 1105 -13.80 0.28 119.62
CA SER A 1105 -13.11 -0.54 120.64
C SER A 1105 -13.99 -0.79 121.89
N PRO A 1106 -13.60 -1.56 122.93
CA PRO A 1106 -12.37 -2.35 123.18
C PRO A 1106 -12.61 -3.77 123.76
N SER A 1107 -11.60 -4.64 123.69
CA SER A 1107 -11.05 -5.46 124.81
C SER A 1107 -9.93 -6.35 124.29
#